data_AF-A0A7W0NBM6-F1
#
_entry.id   AF-A0A7W0NBM6-F1
#
_cell.length_a   1.000
_cell.length_b   1.000
_cell.length_c   1.000
_cell.angle_alpha   90.00
_cell.angle_beta   90.00
_cell.angle_gamma   90.00
#
_symmetry.space_group_name_H-M   'P 1'
#
loop_
_entity.id
_entity.type
_entity.pdbx_description
1 polymer ?
#
loop_
_entity_poly.entity_id
_entity_poly.type
_entity_poly.pdbx_seq_one_letter_code
_entity_poly.pdbx_strand_id
1 'polypeptide(L)'
;MSDPDPGGSGQDPAAPRPKWSRYRPNRAQREASPDQAKAGGPPNRPGERPSFLVAGGPDEPDGSSERAIDPELGLGWLGSAGDGGTERRGPTVRAPRPAGPKIQPDLVGKQRLQGSHPGDRYVRVIRQTSEDFERVGPGHLVATQGAMEARGSVGRVVGRIKRVLIGAPLSTAAAAHERLTKLKALAVLSSDALSSVAYATEEILRILILAGLAALSLSLPIGAAIVALLIIVGASYRQTIKAYPNGGGSYIVAKDNLGEIPALIAGGALLVGYILTVAVSISAGVAALVSAVPELHTHLVLVGSGFILLVTVLNLRGIRESGTIFSVPTYLFIAGIFVMLVIGLVRNALNGFPVQEPSREAIAGTSSVGIFLILRAFSSGCGALTGVEAISDGVPAFQPPEWRNARTTLTWMISILAVTFAGITFLAHQFGAVPLPADEAGYETVISQIARAVFGGTNAAYYYIQFATLAILILAANTAYSDFPRLSYFLARDRYMPRQFTFRGDRLAYTTGILTLGIFSMVVLAIFGGQTERLIPLYALGVFTSFTLSELGMVVRWQRRKEPGWRQGRIINAVGATATAVVAIVVGVTNFSGGAWIVVILIPLLIIGMRGIHRHYEMAAGELATQTPTRSEEIQHTVIVPIAAVNRVARQTLAYARSISPNVTAVHITDDESEIEAMRAAWNEMHTDVPLVIIESPYRSLVTPLLAYLDEIDKQRPDDTLTVVLPEYVPRHWWEQILHNQTALRIKAALLFRPGTVVTSVPYHLERNDGSPSGLTGVNRRL
;
A
#
# COMPACT_ATOMS: atom_id res chain seq x y z
N MET A 1 -29.29 -51.71 -6.59
CA MET A 1 -29.31 -53.05 -7.22
C MET A 1 -29.28 -52.81 -8.72
N SER A 2 -28.24 -53.35 -9.38
CA SER A 2 -28.12 -53.60 -10.83
C SER A 2 -28.24 -52.43 -11.82
N ASP A 3 -27.08 -51.90 -12.22
CA ASP A 3 -26.72 -51.74 -13.64
C ASP A 3 -26.52 -53.14 -14.28
N PRO A 4 -26.70 -53.38 -15.61
CA PRO A 4 -25.70 -52.94 -16.60
C PRO A 4 -26.16 -52.71 -18.08
N ASP A 5 -25.47 -51.82 -18.81
CA ASP A 5 -24.73 -51.95 -20.13
C ASP A 5 -25.35 -52.75 -21.33
N PRO A 6 -24.78 -52.80 -22.58
CA PRO A 6 -23.77 -51.96 -23.29
C PRO A 6 -24.06 -51.70 -24.81
N GLY A 7 -23.28 -50.79 -25.43
CA GLY A 7 -22.53 -51.12 -26.67
C GLY A 7 -22.98 -50.59 -28.06
N GLY A 8 -22.02 -49.97 -28.78
CA GLY A 8 -21.90 -49.97 -30.26
C GLY A 8 -21.87 -48.58 -30.94
N SER A 9 -20.72 -47.90 -31.04
CA SER A 9 -19.73 -47.93 -32.15
C SER A 9 -20.15 -47.26 -33.47
N GLY A 10 -19.50 -46.14 -33.82
CA GLY A 10 -19.51 -45.55 -35.16
C GLY A 10 -18.43 -44.47 -35.30
N GLN A 11 -17.45 -44.71 -36.17
CA GLN A 11 -16.23 -43.94 -36.41
C GLN A 11 -16.48 -42.64 -37.22
N ASP A 12 -15.55 -41.70 -36.99
CA ASP A 12 -15.17 -40.42 -37.63
C ASP A 12 -15.35 -40.31 -39.18
N PRO A 13 -15.47 -39.10 -39.78
CA PRO A 13 -14.29 -38.22 -39.87
C PRO A 13 -14.52 -36.68 -39.85
N ALA A 14 -13.62 -36.00 -39.13
CA ALA A 14 -12.85 -34.81 -39.54
C ALA A 14 -13.57 -33.48 -39.92
N ALA A 15 -13.38 -32.45 -39.07
CA ALA A 15 -13.39 -31.03 -39.44
C ALA A 15 -12.45 -30.20 -38.52
N PRO A 16 -11.89 -29.06 -38.97
CA PRO A 16 -10.51 -28.67 -38.67
C PRO A 16 -10.32 -27.82 -37.40
N ARG A 17 -9.19 -28.05 -36.72
CA ARG A 17 -8.69 -27.23 -35.60
C ARG A 17 -8.12 -25.89 -36.11
N PRO A 18 -8.34 -24.75 -35.43
CA PRO A 18 -7.70 -23.49 -35.81
C PRO A 18 -6.20 -23.50 -35.47
N LYS A 19 -5.38 -23.24 -36.49
CA LYS A 19 -3.92 -23.05 -36.39
C LYS A 19 -3.60 -21.78 -35.60
N TRP A 20 -3.09 -21.93 -34.38
CA TRP A 20 -2.37 -20.85 -33.70
C TRP A 20 -0.94 -20.78 -34.26
N SER A 21 -0.70 -19.83 -35.15
CA SER A 21 0.64 -19.52 -35.65
C SER A 21 1.45 -18.84 -34.56
N ARG A 22 2.55 -19.50 -34.14
CA ARG A 22 3.61 -18.91 -33.32
C ARG A 22 4.24 -17.74 -34.09
N TYR A 23 4.00 -16.51 -33.65
CA TYR A 23 4.74 -15.34 -34.11
C TYR A 23 5.91 -15.07 -33.17
N ARG A 24 7.15 -15.20 -33.67
CA ARG A 24 8.38 -14.77 -33.01
C ARG A 24 8.56 -13.27 -33.26
N PRO A 25 8.83 -12.41 -32.25
CA PRO A 25 9.23 -11.04 -32.52
C PRO A 25 10.69 -11.03 -32.97
N ASN A 26 10.91 -10.62 -34.22
CA ASN A 26 12.23 -10.33 -34.75
C ASN A 26 12.70 -8.96 -34.25
N ARG A 27 13.97 -8.89 -33.86
CA ARG A 27 14.63 -7.77 -33.22
C ARG A 27 15.32 -6.93 -34.29
N ALA A 28 14.65 -5.93 -34.86
CA ALA A 28 15.27 -4.85 -35.63
C ALA A 28 14.25 -3.75 -35.92
N GLN A 29 14.73 -2.52 -36.09
CA GLN A 29 14.05 -1.31 -36.57
C GLN A 29 13.24 -0.52 -35.53
N ARG A 30 13.99 0.33 -34.79
CA ARG A 30 13.54 1.64 -34.35
C ARG A 30 13.88 2.65 -35.46
N GLU A 31 12.87 3.13 -36.18
CA GLU A 31 12.85 4.41 -36.91
C GLU A 31 11.43 4.95 -36.72
N ALA A 32 11.23 6.02 -35.94
CA ALA A 32 11.35 7.44 -36.32
C ALA A 32 10.35 7.83 -37.42
N SER A 33 9.27 8.51 -37.02
CA SER A 33 8.32 9.17 -37.93
C SER A 33 8.80 10.60 -38.24
N PRO A 34 8.63 11.13 -39.47
CA PRO A 34 9.35 12.31 -39.94
C PRO A 34 8.56 13.63 -39.85
N ASP A 35 9.31 14.71 -40.08
CA ASP A 35 8.95 16.06 -40.52
C ASP A 35 8.47 17.11 -39.49
N GLN A 36 9.45 17.88 -38.99
CA GLN A 36 9.58 19.29 -39.38
C GLN A 36 11.02 19.79 -39.16
N ALA A 37 11.70 20.13 -40.25
CA ALA A 37 13.00 20.80 -40.28
C ALA A 37 12.96 21.98 -41.27
N LYS A 38 13.42 23.17 -40.82
CA LYS A 38 14.04 24.29 -41.57
C LYS A 38 14.80 25.09 -40.50
N ALA A 39 16.05 25.55 -40.60
CA ALA A 39 17.07 25.78 -41.63
C ALA A 39 18.45 25.74 -40.90
N GLY A 40 19.65 25.63 -41.48
CA GLY A 40 20.19 25.53 -42.83
C GLY A 40 21.74 25.42 -42.74
N GLY A 41 22.41 25.04 -43.84
CA GLY A 41 23.87 25.26 -44.05
C GLY A 41 24.80 24.02 -43.94
N PRO A 42 25.56 23.63 -45.00
CA PRO A 42 26.43 22.44 -45.05
C PRO A 42 27.95 22.80 -45.06
N PRO A 43 28.90 21.91 -45.42
CA PRO A 43 29.31 20.66 -44.76
C PRO A 43 30.86 20.61 -44.54
N ASN A 44 31.38 19.71 -43.68
CA ASN A 44 32.64 19.01 -44.01
C ASN A 44 32.94 17.78 -43.15
N ARG A 45 33.59 16.81 -43.79
CA ARG A 45 33.94 15.46 -43.35
C ARG A 45 35.29 15.41 -42.56
N PRO A 46 35.66 14.25 -41.98
CA PRO A 46 36.33 14.14 -40.69
C PRO A 46 37.85 13.99 -40.76
N GLY A 47 38.52 14.37 -39.68
CA GLY A 47 39.92 14.07 -39.44
C GLY A 47 40.34 14.53 -38.06
N GLU A 48 41.10 13.67 -37.38
CA GLU A 48 42.06 14.01 -36.33
C GLU A 48 41.53 14.31 -34.91
N ARG A 49 41.82 13.36 -34.01
CA ARG A 49 42.03 13.65 -32.59
C ARG A 49 43.40 14.31 -32.42
N PRO A 50 43.54 15.28 -31.52
CA PRO A 50 44.78 15.46 -30.80
C PRO A 50 44.60 15.30 -29.28
N SER A 51 45.69 14.77 -28.75
CA SER A 51 46.10 14.38 -27.41
C SER A 51 46.64 15.53 -26.53
N PHE A 52 46.85 15.20 -25.24
CA PHE A 52 47.81 15.75 -24.24
C PHE A 52 47.40 16.97 -23.39
N LEU A 53 47.67 17.12 -22.07
CA LEU A 53 48.54 16.48 -21.03
C LEU A 53 47.88 16.69 -19.64
N VAL A 54 47.79 15.72 -18.70
CA VAL A 54 48.74 15.18 -17.66
C VAL A 54 48.91 16.02 -16.38
N ALA A 55 48.62 15.40 -15.22
CA ALA A 55 49.53 15.13 -14.07
C ALA A 55 48.71 14.61 -12.85
N GLY A 56 49.07 13.56 -12.11
CA GLY A 56 50.19 12.61 -12.20
C GLY A 56 50.18 11.58 -11.06
N GLY A 57 51.04 10.56 -11.17
CA GLY A 57 51.58 9.73 -10.08
C GLY A 57 51.16 8.24 -10.11
N PRO A 58 52.08 7.28 -9.89
CA PRO A 58 52.26 6.16 -10.84
C PRO A 58 51.97 4.73 -10.31
N ASP A 59 51.73 3.84 -11.28
CA ASP A 59 51.60 2.38 -11.18
C ASP A 59 52.96 1.66 -11.09
N GLU A 60 53.01 0.57 -10.32
CA GLU A 60 53.96 -0.54 -10.46
C GLU A 60 53.51 -1.50 -11.59
N PRO A 61 54.47 -2.11 -12.33
CA PRO A 61 54.22 -3.40 -12.97
C PRO A 61 55.28 -4.47 -12.65
N ASP A 62 54.81 -5.71 -12.75
CA ASP A 62 55.50 -6.98 -12.57
C ASP A 62 56.43 -7.36 -13.75
N GLY A 63 57.51 -8.11 -13.47
CA GLY A 63 58.04 -9.11 -14.42
C GLY A 63 59.52 -9.08 -14.84
N SER A 64 60.34 -9.88 -14.14
CA SER A 64 61.49 -10.69 -14.61
C SER A 64 62.82 -10.03 -15.08
N SER A 65 63.94 -10.35 -14.42
CA SER A 65 64.98 -11.29 -14.91
C SER A 65 66.30 -11.10 -14.14
N GLU A 66 66.84 -12.21 -13.63
CA GLU A 66 68.17 -12.31 -12.99
C GLU A 66 69.31 -12.15 -14.01
N ARG A 67 70.39 -11.46 -13.61
CA ARG A 67 71.79 -11.87 -13.84
C ARG A 67 72.79 -11.02 -13.04
N ALA A 68 73.53 -11.74 -12.19
CA ALA A 68 74.98 -11.69 -11.94
C ALA A 68 75.73 -10.36 -11.75
N ILE A 69 76.43 -10.27 -10.61
CA ILE A 69 77.77 -9.66 -10.48
C ILE A 69 78.62 -10.61 -9.61
N ASP A 70 79.73 -11.10 -10.18
CA ASP A 70 80.90 -11.83 -9.60
C ASP A 70 81.96 -10.76 -9.17
N PRO A 71 83.10 -11.00 -8.45
CA PRO A 71 83.77 -12.27 -8.08
C PRO A 71 84.51 -12.31 -6.70
N GLU A 72 85.22 -13.44 -6.49
CA GLU A 72 86.42 -13.69 -5.65
C GLU A 72 86.32 -14.28 -4.23
N LEU A 73 86.68 -15.58 -4.16
CA LEU A 73 87.74 -16.20 -3.33
C LEU A 73 87.84 -15.90 -1.81
N GLY A 74 87.63 -16.95 -1.00
CA GLY A 74 88.50 -17.23 0.14
C GLY A 74 87.84 -17.78 1.42
N LEU A 75 88.19 -19.03 1.76
CA LEU A 75 88.17 -19.68 3.09
C LEU A 75 86.77 -20.08 3.62
N GLY A 76 86.48 -21.29 4.11
CA GLY A 76 87.33 -22.38 4.60
C GLY A 76 87.01 -22.64 6.09
N TRP A 77 86.40 -23.80 6.39
CA TRP A 77 86.16 -24.39 7.74
C TRP A 77 85.04 -23.72 8.57
N LEU A 78 84.15 -24.39 9.30
CA LEU A 78 84.25 -25.60 10.14
C LEU A 78 82.83 -26.23 10.27
N GLY A 79 82.74 -27.55 10.13
CA GLY A 79 81.56 -28.30 10.58
C GLY A 79 81.58 -28.50 12.10
N SER A 80 80.41 -28.40 12.74
CA SER A 80 80.16 -29.03 14.04
C SER A 80 79.16 -30.16 13.87
N ALA A 81 79.56 -31.33 14.34
CA ALA A 81 78.70 -32.49 14.57
C ALA A 81 77.85 -32.26 15.82
N GLY A 82 76.63 -32.80 15.84
CA GLY A 82 75.75 -32.77 17.00
C GLY A 82 74.47 -33.55 16.76
N ASP A 83 74.50 -34.81 17.16
CA ASP A 83 73.46 -35.83 17.11
C ASP A 83 72.32 -35.58 18.13
N GLY A 84 71.13 -36.11 17.84
CA GLY A 84 70.09 -36.44 18.84
C GLY A 84 69.01 -35.38 19.15
N GLY A 85 67.77 -35.65 18.72
CA GLY A 85 66.59 -34.93 19.24
C GLY A 85 65.26 -35.34 18.60
N THR A 86 64.49 -36.17 19.30
CA THR A 86 63.11 -36.56 18.97
C THR A 86 62.18 -35.36 18.79
N GLU A 87 61.80 -35.03 17.54
CA GLU A 87 60.74 -34.05 17.28
C GLU A 87 59.35 -34.67 17.49
N ARG A 88 58.70 -34.23 18.56
CA ARG A 88 57.25 -34.38 18.78
C ARG A 88 56.51 -33.68 17.64
N ARG A 89 55.74 -34.44 16.85
CA ARG A 89 54.78 -33.87 15.88
C ARG A 89 53.75 -33.02 16.62
N GLY A 90 53.85 -31.70 16.50
CA GLY A 90 52.79 -30.76 16.89
C GLY A 90 51.52 -31.00 16.05
N PRO A 91 50.35 -30.53 16.53
CA PRO A 91 49.08 -30.72 15.83
C PRO A 91 49.15 -30.04 14.47
N THR A 92 48.99 -30.83 13.41
CA THR A 92 48.94 -30.33 12.04
C THR A 92 47.68 -29.50 11.88
N VAL A 93 47.82 -28.18 11.94
CA VAL A 93 46.76 -27.25 11.52
C VAL A 93 46.47 -27.54 10.06
N ARG A 94 45.32 -28.15 9.80
CA ARG A 94 44.86 -28.48 8.47
C ARG A 94 44.83 -27.18 7.65
N ALA A 95 45.60 -27.13 6.56
CA ALA A 95 45.65 -25.97 5.68
C ALA A 95 44.22 -25.48 5.33
N PRO A 96 43.98 -24.16 5.27
CA PRO A 96 42.67 -23.63 4.93
C PRO A 96 42.18 -24.28 3.65
N ARG A 97 40.93 -24.74 3.66
CA ARG A 97 40.31 -25.32 2.46
C ARG A 97 40.51 -24.33 1.31
N PRO A 98 41.03 -24.76 0.14
CA PRO A 98 41.14 -23.88 -1.01
C PRO A 98 39.78 -23.25 -1.26
N ALA A 99 39.77 -21.93 -1.49
CA ALA A 99 38.55 -21.18 -1.72
C ALA A 99 37.72 -21.92 -2.78
N GLY A 100 36.53 -22.38 -2.37
CA GLY A 100 35.60 -23.03 -3.28
C GLY A 100 35.30 -22.12 -4.47
N PRO A 101 34.76 -22.67 -5.58
CA PRO A 101 34.37 -21.84 -6.72
C PRO A 101 33.52 -20.66 -6.24
N LYS A 102 33.90 -19.44 -6.66
CA LYS A 102 33.18 -18.21 -6.29
C LYS A 102 31.69 -18.42 -6.57
N ILE A 103 30.86 -18.11 -5.57
CA ILE A 103 29.40 -18.14 -5.69
C ILE A 103 29.02 -17.30 -6.90
N GLN A 104 28.13 -17.83 -7.74
CA GLN A 104 27.63 -17.13 -8.90
C GLN A 104 26.33 -16.42 -8.51
N PRO A 105 26.36 -15.11 -8.21
CA PRO A 105 25.17 -14.39 -7.76
C PRO A 105 24.07 -14.37 -8.83
N ASP A 106 24.44 -14.49 -10.10
CA ASP A 106 23.52 -14.55 -11.25
C ASP A 106 22.90 -15.94 -11.49
N LEU A 107 23.19 -16.95 -10.64
CA LEU A 107 22.76 -18.36 -10.80
C LEU A 107 23.18 -18.99 -12.14
N VAL A 108 24.23 -18.44 -12.77
CA VAL A 108 24.78 -18.92 -14.04
C VAL A 108 26.28 -19.15 -13.90
N GLY A 109 26.70 -20.37 -14.22
CA GLY A 109 28.09 -20.78 -14.16
C GLY A 109 28.73 -20.91 -15.50
N LYS A 110 29.99 -20.49 -15.57
CA LYS A 110 30.86 -20.76 -16.72
C LYS A 110 31.85 -21.83 -16.27
N GLN A 111 31.62 -23.08 -16.64
CA GLN A 111 32.60 -24.14 -16.47
C GLN A 111 33.53 -24.12 -17.69
N ARG A 112 34.81 -23.80 -17.47
CA ARG A 112 35.83 -23.96 -18.52
C ARG A 112 36.20 -25.43 -18.59
N LEU A 113 35.89 -26.08 -19.69
CA LEU A 113 36.31 -27.46 -19.99
C LEU A 113 37.47 -27.37 -20.98
N GLN A 114 38.56 -28.06 -20.67
CA GLN A 114 39.70 -28.20 -21.57
C GLN A 114 39.40 -29.34 -22.53
N GLY A 115 39.46 -29.07 -23.83
CA GLY A 115 39.22 -30.09 -24.87
C GLY A 115 40.36 -31.10 -24.97
N SER A 116 40.14 -32.13 -25.78
CA SER A 116 41.10 -33.22 -26.03
C SER A 116 42.29 -32.83 -26.91
N HIS A 117 42.26 -31.65 -27.55
CA HIS A 117 43.34 -31.15 -28.39
C HIS A 117 44.11 -29.98 -27.73
N PRO A 118 45.43 -29.87 -27.97
CA PRO A 118 46.23 -28.74 -27.49
C PRO A 118 45.67 -27.41 -28.02
N GLY A 119 45.12 -26.58 -27.13
CA GLY A 119 44.57 -25.26 -27.47
C GLY A 119 43.05 -25.12 -27.31
N ASP A 120 42.31 -26.23 -27.19
CA ASP A 120 40.85 -26.18 -27.07
C ASP A 120 40.38 -25.78 -25.66
N ARG A 121 39.76 -24.61 -25.57
CA ARG A 121 39.07 -24.13 -24.35
C ARG A 121 37.59 -23.92 -24.66
N TYR A 122 36.73 -24.78 -24.14
CA TYR A 122 35.28 -24.62 -24.23
C TYR A 122 34.75 -24.00 -22.94
N VAL A 123 33.90 -22.97 -23.06
CA VAL A 123 33.16 -22.43 -21.91
C VAL A 123 31.76 -23.04 -21.92
N ARG A 124 31.54 -24.07 -21.13
CA ARG A 124 30.21 -24.62 -20.89
C ARG A 124 29.48 -23.71 -19.92
N VAL A 125 28.47 -22.99 -20.42
CA VAL A 125 27.57 -22.22 -19.55
C VAL A 125 26.61 -23.21 -18.89
N ILE A 126 26.86 -23.56 -17.63
CA ILE A 126 25.93 -24.29 -16.80
C ILE A 126 24.91 -23.28 -16.29
N ARG A 127 23.70 -23.32 -16.85
CA ARG A 127 22.56 -22.63 -16.24
C ARG A 127 22.09 -23.53 -15.10
N GLN A 128 22.22 -23.09 -13.86
CA GLN A 128 21.43 -23.69 -12.80
C GLN A 128 20.00 -23.26 -13.10
N THR A 129 19.21 -24.15 -13.70
CA THR A 129 17.78 -23.95 -13.91
C THR A 129 17.11 -23.96 -12.54
N SER A 130 17.08 -22.82 -11.86
CA SER A 130 16.11 -22.62 -10.78
C SER A 130 14.78 -22.25 -11.45
N GLU A 131 13.76 -23.07 -11.25
CA GLU A 131 12.39 -22.73 -11.68
C GLU A 131 11.86 -21.49 -10.93
N ASP A 132 12.53 -21.13 -9.84
CA ASP A 132 12.23 -20.02 -8.94
C ASP A 132 12.67 -18.64 -9.47
N PHE A 133 13.65 -18.54 -10.37
CA PHE A 133 14.20 -17.22 -10.78
C PHE A 133 14.47 -17.13 -12.28
N GLU A 134 14.01 -16.03 -12.88
CA GLU A 134 14.29 -15.67 -14.27
C GLU A 134 15.32 -14.54 -14.34
N ARG A 135 16.36 -14.68 -15.15
CA ARG A 135 17.40 -13.66 -15.31
C ARG A 135 17.03 -12.63 -16.37
N VAL A 136 16.88 -11.38 -15.97
CA VAL A 136 16.56 -10.26 -16.87
C VAL A 136 17.82 -9.52 -17.32
N GLY A 137 18.88 -9.51 -16.49
CA GLY A 137 20.16 -8.87 -16.80
C GLY A 137 21.27 -9.26 -15.82
N PRO A 138 22.52 -8.77 -16.00
CA PRO A 138 23.58 -8.94 -15.02
C PRO A 138 23.17 -8.37 -13.66
N GLY A 139 23.26 -9.17 -12.60
CA GLY A 139 22.81 -8.78 -11.25
C GLY A 139 21.29 -8.59 -11.10
N HIS A 140 20.49 -8.96 -12.10
CA HIS A 140 19.04 -8.73 -12.11
C HIS A 140 18.29 -10.05 -12.34
N LEU A 141 17.74 -10.58 -11.25
CA LEU A 141 16.87 -11.76 -11.20
C LEU A 141 15.44 -11.34 -10.86
N VAL A 142 14.47 -11.98 -11.50
CA VAL A 142 13.04 -11.82 -11.21
C VAL A 142 12.54 -13.13 -10.64
N ALA A 143 11.94 -13.07 -9.45
CA ALA A 143 11.32 -14.24 -8.83
C ALA A 143 10.08 -14.69 -9.61
N THR A 144 9.98 -15.99 -9.89
CA THR A 144 8.79 -16.60 -10.51
C THR A 144 7.71 -16.85 -9.46
N GLN A 145 6.51 -17.26 -9.88
CA GLN A 145 5.44 -17.62 -8.94
C GLN A 145 5.83 -18.80 -8.03
N GLY A 146 6.65 -19.74 -8.50
CA GLY A 146 7.14 -20.87 -7.70
C GLY A 146 8.00 -20.43 -6.50
N ALA A 147 8.82 -19.39 -6.68
CA ALA A 147 9.62 -18.82 -5.60
C ALA A 147 8.80 -18.15 -4.50
N MET A 148 7.59 -17.70 -4.84
CA MET A 148 6.70 -16.98 -3.93
C MET A 148 5.80 -17.92 -3.12
N GLU A 149 5.82 -19.23 -3.38
CA GLU A 149 5.03 -20.20 -2.63
C GLU A 149 5.66 -20.51 -1.27
N ALA A 150 4.84 -20.44 -0.21
CA ALA A 150 5.28 -20.76 1.13
C ALA A 150 5.63 -22.25 1.26
N ARG A 151 6.88 -22.56 1.65
CA ARG A 151 7.37 -23.95 1.77
C ARG A 151 6.99 -24.62 3.10
N GLY A 152 6.74 -23.84 4.17
CA GLY A 152 6.34 -24.33 5.50
C GLY A 152 4.85 -24.67 5.62
N SER A 153 4.48 -25.58 6.54
CA SER A 153 3.08 -25.97 6.79
C SER A 153 2.19 -24.78 7.21
N VAL A 154 2.66 -23.96 8.16
CA VAL A 154 1.96 -22.75 8.62
C VAL A 154 1.88 -21.70 7.51
N GLY A 155 2.99 -21.49 6.78
CA GLY A 155 3.03 -20.57 5.65
C GLY A 155 2.05 -20.95 4.54
N ARG A 156 1.84 -22.26 4.29
CA ARG A 156 0.82 -22.75 3.33
C ARG A 156 -0.61 -22.46 3.80
N VAL A 157 -0.91 -22.61 5.09
CA VAL A 157 -2.24 -22.29 5.64
C VAL A 157 -2.51 -20.79 5.55
N VAL A 158 -1.59 -19.95 6.00
CA VAL A 158 -1.69 -18.47 5.90
C VAL A 158 -1.80 -18.05 4.43
N GLY A 159 -0.97 -18.64 3.55
CA GLY A 159 -1.03 -18.40 2.12
C GLY A 159 -2.38 -18.79 1.50
N ARG A 160 -2.99 -19.90 1.93
CA ARG A 160 -4.31 -20.33 1.46
C ARG A 160 -5.42 -19.38 1.95
N ILE A 161 -5.41 -18.96 3.22
CA ILE A 161 -6.36 -17.97 3.74
C ILE A 161 -6.23 -16.65 2.98
N LYS A 162 -5.00 -16.16 2.80
CA LYS A 162 -4.70 -14.95 2.02
C LYS A 162 -5.20 -15.09 0.57
N ARG A 163 -5.02 -16.26 -0.05
CA ARG A 163 -5.46 -16.55 -1.42
C ARG A 163 -7.00 -16.66 -1.54
N VAL A 164 -7.73 -17.07 -0.49
CA VAL A 164 -9.21 -17.08 -0.48
C VAL A 164 -9.78 -15.68 -0.25
N LEU A 165 -9.18 -14.89 0.64
CA LEU A 165 -9.65 -13.55 0.97
C LEU A 165 -9.25 -12.52 -0.09
N ILE A 166 -7.97 -12.48 -0.45
CA ILE A 166 -7.36 -11.49 -1.36
C ILE A 166 -7.29 -12.03 -2.79
N GLY A 167 -7.04 -13.32 -2.98
CA GLY A 167 -6.86 -13.94 -4.31
C GLY A 167 -5.38 -14.10 -4.73
N ALA A 168 -5.15 -14.60 -5.94
CA ALA A 168 -3.80 -14.84 -6.45
C ALA A 168 -3.03 -13.52 -6.71
N PRO A 169 -1.70 -13.48 -6.46
CA PRO A 169 -0.87 -12.30 -6.69
C PRO A 169 -0.81 -11.92 -8.17
N LEU A 170 -0.84 -10.61 -8.46
CA LEU A 170 -0.74 -10.04 -9.81
C LEU A 170 0.67 -9.48 -10.03
N SER A 171 1.24 -9.68 -11.21
CA SER A 171 2.55 -9.11 -11.56
C SER A 171 2.43 -7.61 -11.85
N THR A 172 3.40 -6.82 -11.41
CA THR A 172 3.42 -5.35 -11.63
C THR A 172 3.36 -4.97 -13.12
N ALA A 173 3.80 -5.85 -14.02
CA ALA A 173 3.73 -5.65 -15.47
C ALA A 173 2.29 -5.74 -16.02
N ALA A 174 1.38 -6.47 -15.36
CA ALA A 174 -0.02 -6.58 -15.76
C ALA A 174 -0.86 -5.33 -15.42
N ALA A 175 -0.41 -4.50 -14.47
CA ALA A 175 -1.14 -3.32 -13.99
C ALA A 175 -1.24 -2.15 -14.99
N ALA A 176 -0.56 -2.22 -16.14
CA ALA A 176 -0.54 -1.13 -17.12
C ALA A 176 -1.78 -1.07 -18.03
N HIS A 177 -2.78 -1.95 -17.86
CA HIS A 177 -3.67 -2.33 -18.97
C HIS A 177 -5.18 -2.24 -18.74
N GLU A 178 -5.68 -1.27 -17.96
CA GLU A 178 -7.08 -0.86 -18.15
C GLU A 178 -7.31 0.65 -17.93
N ARG A 179 -7.14 1.43 -19.01
CA ARG A 179 -7.57 2.83 -19.03
C ARG A 179 -9.06 2.94 -19.38
N LEU A 180 -9.78 3.76 -18.61
CA LEU A 180 -11.23 3.95 -18.71
C LEU A 180 -11.60 4.83 -19.92
N THR A 181 -12.62 4.39 -20.66
CA THR A 181 -13.31 5.24 -21.64
C THR A 181 -14.15 6.29 -20.91
N LYS A 182 -14.54 7.39 -21.58
CA LYS A 182 -15.39 8.45 -20.99
C LYS A 182 -16.68 7.90 -20.36
N LEU A 183 -17.30 6.92 -21.00
CA LEU A 183 -18.54 6.28 -20.53
C LEU A 183 -18.29 5.48 -19.24
N LYS A 184 -17.30 4.59 -19.24
CA LYS A 184 -16.93 3.83 -18.04
C LYS A 184 -16.46 4.77 -16.91
N ALA A 185 -15.70 5.80 -17.25
CA ALA A 185 -15.17 6.76 -16.28
C ALA A 185 -16.26 7.62 -15.64
N LEU A 186 -17.27 8.07 -16.40
CA LEU A 186 -18.44 8.75 -15.83
C LEU A 186 -19.12 7.84 -14.80
N ALA A 187 -19.33 6.57 -15.15
CA ALA A 187 -20.04 5.67 -14.28
C ALA A 187 -19.28 5.33 -12.99
N VAL A 188 -17.95 5.20 -13.07
CA VAL A 188 -17.09 4.79 -11.94
C VAL A 188 -16.65 5.98 -11.09
N LEU A 189 -16.26 7.10 -11.69
CA LEU A 189 -15.69 8.25 -10.96
C LEU A 189 -16.74 9.31 -10.58
N SER A 190 -17.95 9.24 -11.14
CA SER A 190 -19.05 10.16 -10.80
C SER A 190 -20.10 9.55 -9.89
N SER A 191 -19.95 8.28 -9.48
CA SER A 191 -20.91 7.59 -8.61
C SER A 191 -21.14 8.36 -7.31
N ASP A 192 -20.06 8.84 -6.68
CA ASP A 192 -20.11 9.64 -5.45
C ASP A 192 -20.97 10.89 -5.65
N ALA A 193 -20.60 11.75 -6.60
CA ALA A 193 -21.32 12.98 -6.89
C ALA A 193 -22.77 12.77 -7.33
N LEU A 194 -23.04 11.78 -8.18
CA LEU A 194 -24.40 11.50 -8.67
C LEU A 194 -25.28 10.88 -7.58
N SER A 195 -24.71 10.11 -6.67
CA SER A 195 -25.44 9.50 -5.56
C SER A 195 -25.88 10.53 -4.51
N SER A 196 -25.17 11.66 -4.38
CA SER A 196 -25.48 12.70 -3.39
C SER A 196 -26.88 13.29 -3.51
N VAL A 197 -27.48 13.22 -4.70
CA VAL A 197 -28.87 13.64 -4.94
C VAL A 197 -29.87 12.80 -4.14
N ALA A 198 -29.49 11.58 -3.74
CA ALA A 198 -30.34 10.69 -2.97
C ALA A 198 -30.66 11.18 -1.56
N TYR A 199 -29.78 11.99 -0.97
CA TYR A 199 -29.96 12.51 0.40
C TYR A 199 -29.95 14.04 0.48
N ALA A 200 -29.32 14.75 -0.45
CA ALA A 200 -29.09 16.19 -0.30
C ALA A 200 -30.40 17.02 -0.25
N THR A 201 -31.41 16.68 -1.06
CA THR A 201 -32.72 17.34 -1.01
C THR A 201 -33.42 17.08 0.33
N GLU A 202 -33.33 15.86 0.85
CA GLU A 202 -33.90 15.49 2.16
C GLU A 202 -33.29 16.32 3.29
N GLU A 203 -31.97 16.53 3.27
CA GLU A 203 -31.29 17.35 4.28
C GLU A 203 -31.70 18.82 4.27
N ILE A 204 -31.98 19.39 3.09
CA ILE A 204 -32.54 20.75 3.00
C ILE A 204 -33.90 20.79 3.71
N LEU A 205 -34.79 19.87 3.34
CA LEU A 205 -36.14 19.82 3.90
C LEU A 205 -36.11 19.57 5.41
N ARG A 206 -35.17 18.75 5.90
CA ARG A 206 -35.00 18.41 7.32
C ARG A 206 -34.65 19.61 8.19
N ILE A 207 -33.93 20.58 7.66
CA ILE A 207 -33.68 21.83 8.38
C ILE A 207 -34.88 22.77 8.25
N LEU A 208 -35.50 22.85 7.08
CA LEU A 208 -36.64 23.75 6.84
C LEU A 208 -37.90 23.36 7.63
N ILE A 209 -38.15 22.07 7.81
CA ILE A 209 -39.32 21.57 8.57
C ILE A 209 -39.35 22.06 10.02
N LEU A 210 -38.19 22.39 10.60
CA LEU A 210 -38.10 22.98 11.93
C LEU A 210 -38.83 24.33 12.03
N ALA A 211 -38.99 25.04 10.92
CA ALA A 211 -39.78 26.27 10.84
C ALA A 211 -41.21 26.07 10.30
N GLY A 212 -41.65 24.81 10.21
CA GLY A 212 -42.99 24.43 9.77
C GLY A 212 -43.12 24.19 8.27
N LEU A 213 -44.29 23.71 7.85
CA LEU A 213 -44.56 23.28 6.47
C LEU A 213 -44.40 24.42 5.44
N ALA A 214 -44.77 25.65 5.79
CA ALA A 214 -44.65 26.81 4.90
C ALA A 214 -43.19 27.09 4.48
N ALA A 215 -42.23 26.77 5.35
CA ALA A 215 -40.81 26.98 5.09
C ALA A 215 -40.23 26.01 4.04
N LEU A 216 -40.89 24.87 3.76
CA LEU A 216 -40.45 23.90 2.76
C LEU A 216 -40.40 24.48 1.34
N SER A 217 -41.18 25.53 1.06
CA SER A 217 -41.12 26.28 -0.20
C SER A 217 -39.76 26.94 -0.47
N LEU A 218 -38.98 27.23 0.59
CA LEU A 218 -37.63 27.77 0.47
C LEU A 218 -36.61 26.75 -0.07
N SER A 219 -36.98 25.48 -0.19
CA SER A 219 -36.13 24.45 -0.79
C SER A 219 -35.76 24.77 -2.25
N LEU A 220 -36.65 25.38 -3.03
CA LEU A 220 -36.39 25.77 -4.43
C LEU A 220 -35.31 26.84 -4.58
N PRO A 221 -35.40 28.03 -3.93
CA PRO A 221 -34.34 29.04 -4.04
C PRO A 221 -33.01 28.57 -3.43
N ILE A 222 -33.05 27.78 -2.35
CA ILE A 222 -31.84 27.16 -1.78
C ILE A 222 -31.23 26.18 -2.78
N GLY A 223 -32.04 25.32 -3.40
CA GLY A 223 -31.60 24.39 -4.43
C GLY A 223 -30.97 25.11 -5.64
N ALA A 224 -31.56 26.22 -6.09
CA ALA A 224 -31.00 27.05 -7.16
C ALA A 224 -29.62 27.65 -6.77
N ALA A 225 -29.45 28.11 -5.53
CA ALA A 225 -28.17 28.59 -5.03
C ALA A 225 -27.09 27.48 -4.99
N ILE A 226 -27.47 26.26 -4.59
CA ILE A 226 -26.59 25.09 -4.58
C ILE A 226 -26.18 24.70 -6.01
N VAL A 227 -27.11 24.71 -6.98
CA VAL A 227 -26.80 24.47 -8.39
C VAL A 227 -25.84 25.54 -8.95
N ALA A 228 -26.04 26.81 -8.60
CA ALA A 228 -25.12 27.87 -8.99
C ALA A 228 -23.71 27.64 -8.41
N LEU A 229 -23.61 27.25 -7.13
CA LEU A 229 -22.35 26.89 -6.49
C LEU A 229 -21.69 25.69 -7.19
N LEU A 230 -22.46 24.67 -7.55
CA LEU A 230 -21.97 23.49 -8.28
C LEU A 230 -21.37 23.88 -9.64
N ILE A 231 -22.00 24.81 -10.36
CA ILE A 231 -21.47 25.33 -11.63
C ILE A 231 -20.16 26.08 -11.41
N ILE A 232 -20.06 26.90 -10.36
CA ILE A 232 -18.84 27.65 -10.01
C ILE A 232 -17.68 26.68 -9.71
N VAL A 233 -17.88 25.75 -8.77
CA VAL A 233 -16.88 24.74 -8.40
C VAL A 233 -16.51 23.89 -9.61
N GLY A 234 -17.50 23.46 -10.37
CA GLY A 234 -17.30 22.68 -11.57
C GLY A 234 -16.49 23.39 -12.66
N ALA A 235 -16.75 24.68 -12.89
CA ALA A 235 -15.96 25.49 -13.82
C ALA A 235 -14.51 25.63 -13.38
N SER A 236 -14.26 25.66 -12.08
CA SER A 236 -12.93 25.77 -11.52
C SER A 236 -12.13 24.46 -11.58
N TYR A 237 -12.72 23.34 -11.16
CA TYR A 237 -12.10 22.01 -11.28
C TYR A 237 -11.78 21.62 -12.74
N ARG A 238 -12.55 22.10 -13.72
CA ARG A 238 -12.21 21.96 -15.15
C ARG A 238 -10.85 22.60 -15.50
N GLN A 239 -10.41 23.61 -14.76
CA GLN A 239 -9.08 24.23 -14.91
C GLN A 239 -8.01 23.44 -14.19
N THR A 240 -8.28 23.00 -12.96
CA THR A 240 -7.37 22.17 -12.16
C THR A 240 -6.96 20.91 -12.93
N ILE A 241 -7.92 20.20 -13.55
CA ILE A 241 -7.67 19.03 -14.40
C ILE A 241 -6.69 19.33 -15.55
N LYS A 242 -6.80 20.52 -16.16
CA LYS A 242 -5.89 20.93 -17.25
C LYS A 242 -4.48 21.24 -16.72
N ALA A 243 -4.38 21.87 -15.56
CA ALA A 243 -3.11 22.24 -14.94
C ALA A 243 -2.36 21.04 -14.32
N TYR A 244 -3.09 19.99 -13.95
CA TYR A 244 -2.59 18.79 -13.28
C TYR A 244 -3.04 17.49 -14.00
N PRO A 245 -2.49 17.19 -15.20
CA PRO A 245 -2.88 16.00 -15.97
C PRO A 245 -2.54 14.68 -15.28
N ASN A 246 -1.58 14.66 -14.36
CA ASN A 246 -1.21 13.47 -13.59
C ASN A 246 -2.12 13.22 -12.36
N GLY A 247 -3.23 13.97 -12.25
CA GLY A 247 -4.07 14.03 -11.05
C GLY A 247 -3.59 15.15 -10.13
N GLY A 248 -4.52 16.04 -9.78
CA GLY A 248 -4.24 17.27 -9.04
C GLY A 248 -5.20 17.47 -7.89
N GLY A 249 -5.33 16.46 -7.03
CA GLY A 249 -6.14 16.56 -5.82
C GLY A 249 -5.76 17.74 -4.96
N SER A 250 -6.70 18.17 -4.12
CA SER A 250 -6.58 19.37 -3.29
C SER A 250 -5.28 19.39 -2.46
N TYR A 251 -4.78 18.22 -2.03
CA TYR A 251 -3.47 18.07 -1.38
C TYR A 251 -2.30 18.52 -2.25
N ILE A 252 -2.21 18.01 -3.49
CA ILE A 252 -1.09 18.28 -4.41
C ILE A 252 -1.10 19.75 -4.84
N VAL A 253 -2.29 20.28 -5.16
CA VAL A 253 -2.45 21.68 -5.56
C VAL A 253 -2.08 22.62 -4.42
N ALA A 254 -2.52 22.34 -3.19
CA ALA A 254 -2.15 23.12 -2.02
C ALA A 254 -0.64 23.03 -1.73
N LYS A 255 -0.04 21.84 -1.84
CA LYS A 255 1.39 21.63 -1.60
C LYS A 255 2.27 22.43 -2.56
N ASP A 256 1.96 22.37 -3.85
CA ASP A 256 2.74 23.03 -4.89
C ASP A 256 2.68 24.57 -4.83
N ASN A 257 1.58 25.12 -4.29
CA ASN A 257 1.29 26.56 -4.42
C ASN A 257 1.21 27.32 -3.08
N LEU A 258 0.71 26.69 -2.01
CA LEU A 258 0.46 27.31 -0.71
C LEU A 258 1.46 26.90 0.40
N GLY A 259 2.15 25.78 0.23
CA GLY A 259 3.14 25.27 1.19
C GLY A 259 2.62 24.11 2.05
N GLU A 260 3.40 23.75 3.07
CA GLU A 260 3.20 22.52 3.87
C GLU A 260 1.90 22.53 4.69
N ILE A 261 1.69 23.52 5.56
CA ILE A 261 0.55 23.52 6.49
C ILE A 261 -0.79 23.53 5.74
N PRO A 262 -1.02 24.40 4.73
CA PRO A 262 -2.24 24.35 3.94
C PRO A 262 -2.43 23.00 3.23
N ALA A 263 -1.35 22.38 2.74
CA ALA A 263 -1.44 21.05 2.15
C ALA A 263 -1.85 19.99 3.17
N LEU A 264 -1.29 19.99 4.38
CA LEU A 264 -1.67 19.04 5.43
C LEU A 264 -3.12 19.24 5.90
N ILE A 265 -3.62 20.49 5.93
CA ILE A 265 -5.04 20.77 6.19
C ILE A 265 -5.90 20.15 5.09
N ALA A 266 -5.57 20.37 3.81
CA ALA A 266 -6.30 19.78 2.69
C ALA A 266 -6.24 18.24 2.72
N GLY A 267 -5.07 17.66 2.99
CA GLY A 267 -4.88 16.21 3.09
C GLY A 267 -5.64 15.59 4.26
N GLY A 268 -5.57 16.19 5.45
CA GLY A 268 -6.33 15.75 6.63
C GLY A 268 -7.84 15.85 6.41
N ALA A 269 -8.31 16.96 5.83
CA ALA A 269 -9.71 17.15 5.49
C ALA A 269 -10.22 16.10 4.49
N LEU A 270 -9.43 15.77 3.45
CA LEU A 270 -9.76 14.72 2.49
C LEU A 270 -9.77 13.32 3.12
N LEU A 271 -8.81 12.99 3.99
CA LEU A 271 -8.79 11.68 4.68
C LEU A 271 -10.05 11.48 5.53
N VAL A 272 -10.44 12.50 6.30
CA VAL A 272 -11.68 12.50 7.08
C VAL A 272 -12.89 12.44 6.13
N GLY A 273 -12.86 13.22 5.05
CA GLY A 273 -13.87 13.23 3.99
C GLY A 273 -14.12 11.83 3.44
N TYR A 274 -13.08 11.09 3.03
CA TYR A 274 -13.24 9.74 2.48
C TYR A 274 -13.78 8.73 3.50
N ILE A 275 -13.37 8.81 4.78
CA ILE A 275 -13.94 7.97 5.85
C ILE A 275 -15.45 8.21 5.96
N LEU A 276 -15.84 9.49 5.94
CA LEU A 276 -17.23 9.92 5.98
C LEU A 276 -17.98 9.59 4.69
N THR A 277 -17.38 9.65 3.49
CA THR A 277 -18.01 9.24 2.23
C THR A 277 -18.50 7.80 2.31
N VAL A 278 -17.67 6.88 2.80
CA VAL A 278 -18.07 5.47 2.98
C VAL A 278 -19.21 5.35 3.99
N ALA A 279 -19.10 6.00 5.15
CA ALA A 279 -20.11 5.90 6.19
C ALA A 279 -21.46 6.51 5.75
N VAL A 280 -21.46 7.71 5.15
CA VAL A 280 -22.64 8.41 4.64
C VAL A 280 -23.27 7.63 3.50
N SER A 281 -22.48 7.20 2.51
CA SER A 281 -23.03 6.52 1.33
C SER A 281 -23.66 5.18 1.71
N ILE A 282 -22.99 4.37 2.55
CA ILE A 282 -23.55 3.10 3.00
C ILE A 282 -24.79 3.33 3.89
N SER A 283 -24.74 4.30 4.79
CA SER A 283 -25.88 4.67 5.63
C SER A 283 -27.10 5.08 4.78
N ALA A 284 -26.90 5.93 3.76
CA ALA A 284 -27.95 6.36 2.83
C ALA A 284 -28.45 5.21 1.95
N GLY A 285 -27.56 4.30 1.55
CA GLY A 285 -27.93 3.10 0.81
C GLY A 285 -28.83 2.20 1.65
N VAL A 286 -28.48 1.99 2.92
CA VAL A 286 -29.31 1.24 3.87
C VAL A 286 -30.64 1.96 4.14
N ALA A 287 -30.66 3.29 4.18
CA ALA A 287 -31.90 4.07 4.29
C ALA A 287 -32.86 3.83 3.10
N ALA A 288 -32.34 3.76 1.87
CA ALA A 288 -33.13 3.38 0.68
C ALA A 288 -33.60 1.91 0.76
N LEU A 289 -32.76 1.00 1.26
CA LEU A 289 -33.14 -0.39 1.46
C LEU A 289 -34.26 -0.54 2.51
N VAL A 290 -34.17 0.17 3.62
CA VAL A 290 -35.18 0.17 4.69
C VAL A 290 -36.50 0.80 4.23
N SER A 291 -36.43 1.81 3.36
CA SER A 291 -37.61 2.38 2.70
C SER A 291 -38.38 1.33 1.86
N ALA A 292 -37.67 0.36 1.28
CA ALA A 292 -38.25 -0.75 0.53
C ALA A 292 -38.64 -1.96 1.41
N VAL A 293 -37.86 -2.22 2.46
CA VAL A 293 -37.99 -3.36 3.38
C VAL A 293 -37.94 -2.86 4.83
N PRO A 294 -39.07 -2.39 5.39
CA PRO A 294 -39.11 -1.73 6.69
C PRO A 294 -38.64 -2.60 7.88
N GLU A 295 -38.71 -3.92 7.76
CA GLU A 295 -38.30 -4.89 8.78
C GLU A 295 -36.80 -4.77 9.15
N LEU A 296 -35.98 -4.21 8.26
CA LEU A 296 -34.54 -4.03 8.48
C LEU A 296 -34.19 -2.80 9.34
N HIS A 297 -35.16 -1.98 9.71
CA HIS A 297 -34.97 -0.73 10.44
C HIS A 297 -34.26 -0.92 11.80
N THR A 298 -34.44 -2.05 12.47
CA THR A 298 -33.78 -2.37 13.75
C THR A 298 -32.30 -2.76 13.62
N HIS A 299 -31.79 -2.95 12.39
CA HIS A 299 -30.47 -3.52 12.12
C HIS A 299 -29.57 -2.62 11.25
N LEU A 300 -29.80 -1.29 11.23
CA LEU A 300 -29.05 -0.33 10.40
C LEU A 300 -27.53 -0.49 10.49
N VAL A 301 -26.99 -0.55 11.72
CA VAL A 301 -25.55 -0.65 11.96
C VAL A 301 -24.98 -1.99 11.47
N LEU A 302 -25.72 -3.09 11.66
CA LEU A 302 -25.27 -4.43 11.27
C LEU A 302 -25.28 -4.59 9.75
N VAL A 303 -26.36 -4.18 9.09
CA VAL A 303 -26.49 -4.21 7.63
C VAL A 303 -25.46 -3.29 6.99
N GLY A 304 -25.30 -2.06 7.50
CA GLY A 304 -24.31 -1.11 7.00
C GLY A 304 -22.88 -1.60 7.19
N SER A 305 -22.53 -2.16 8.36
CA SER A 305 -21.20 -2.76 8.59
C SER A 305 -20.96 -3.95 7.67
N GLY A 306 -22.00 -4.75 7.39
CA GLY A 306 -21.96 -5.83 6.40
C GLY A 306 -21.62 -5.33 4.99
N PHE A 307 -22.25 -4.23 4.54
CA PHE A 307 -21.91 -3.62 3.26
C PHE A 307 -20.51 -3.00 3.24
N ILE A 308 -20.07 -2.33 4.30
CA ILE A 308 -18.69 -1.80 4.39
C ILE A 308 -17.68 -2.95 4.30
N LEU A 309 -17.91 -4.04 5.02
CA LEU A 309 -17.06 -5.24 4.98
C LEU A 309 -17.06 -5.86 3.57
N LEU A 310 -18.23 -5.97 2.92
CA LEU A 310 -18.34 -6.45 1.55
C LEU A 310 -17.48 -5.60 0.61
N VAL A 311 -17.65 -4.28 0.60
CA VAL A 311 -16.87 -3.37 -0.26
C VAL A 311 -15.38 -3.42 0.06
N THR A 312 -15.01 -3.55 1.34
CA THR A 312 -13.61 -3.74 1.78
C THR A 312 -13.02 -5.00 1.14
N VAL A 313 -13.73 -6.14 1.25
CA VAL A 313 -13.29 -7.42 0.68
C VAL A 313 -13.20 -7.35 -0.86
N LEU A 314 -14.17 -6.73 -1.52
CA LEU A 314 -14.15 -6.54 -2.98
C LEU A 314 -12.92 -5.73 -3.43
N ASN A 315 -12.56 -4.68 -2.68
CA ASN A 315 -11.38 -3.86 -2.95
C ASN A 315 -10.06 -4.58 -2.64
N LEU A 316 -10.00 -5.36 -1.55
CA LEU A 316 -8.84 -6.21 -1.25
C LEU A 316 -8.63 -7.29 -2.31
N ARG A 317 -9.73 -7.83 -2.86
CA ARG A 317 -9.68 -8.76 -3.99
C ARG A 317 -9.22 -8.09 -5.28
N GLY A 318 -9.05 -6.77 -5.32
CA GLY A 318 -8.62 -6.11 -6.53
C GLY A 318 -9.60 -6.34 -7.68
N ILE A 319 -10.91 -6.34 -7.41
CA ILE A 319 -11.97 -6.35 -8.44
C ILE A 319 -11.94 -5.05 -9.28
N ARG A 320 -10.91 -4.21 -9.09
CA ARG A 320 -10.62 -2.93 -9.75
C ARG A 320 -10.56 -2.95 -11.29
N GLU A 321 -10.80 -4.08 -11.96
CA GLU A 321 -10.57 -4.25 -13.41
C GLU A 321 -11.81 -4.73 -14.17
N SER A 322 -13.00 -4.27 -13.78
CA SER A 322 -14.16 -4.35 -14.67
C SER A 322 -14.96 -3.09 -14.51
N GLY A 323 -14.46 -1.98 -15.07
CA GLY A 323 -15.21 -0.73 -15.20
C GLY A 323 -16.60 -0.94 -15.82
N THR A 324 -16.81 -2.07 -16.52
CA THR A 324 -18.12 -2.54 -16.98
C THR A 324 -19.06 -2.95 -15.84
N ILE A 325 -18.63 -3.80 -14.90
CA ILE A 325 -19.47 -4.27 -13.77
C ILE A 325 -19.89 -3.08 -12.90
N PHE A 326 -18.96 -2.16 -12.65
CA PHE A 326 -19.23 -0.95 -11.88
C PHE A 326 -20.05 0.10 -12.64
N SER A 327 -20.12 0.04 -13.97
CA SER A 327 -20.89 1.01 -14.75
C SER A 327 -22.40 0.79 -14.75
N VAL A 328 -22.84 -0.46 -14.59
CA VAL A 328 -24.25 -0.85 -14.70
C VAL A 328 -25.13 -0.15 -13.64
N PRO A 329 -24.81 -0.18 -12.33
CA PRO A 329 -25.62 0.49 -11.31
C PRO A 329 -25.81 1.98 -11.56
N THR A 330 -24.75 2.67 -11.98
CA THR A 330 -24.79 4.12 -12.22
C THR A 330 -25.76 4.47 -13.34
N TYR A 331 -25.73 3.74 -14.46
CA TYR A 331 -26.63 4.02 -15.57
C TYR A 331 -28.07 3.59 -15.29
N LEU A 332 -28.29 2.51 -14.53
CA LEU A 332 -29.62 2.15 -14.06
C LEU A 332 -30.21 3.24 -13.17
N PHE A 333 -29.43 3.77 -12.23
CA PHE A 333 -29.84 4.90 -11.39
C PHE A 333 -30.13 6.16 -12.21
N ILE A 334 -29.21 6.59 -13.07
CA ILE A 334 -29.40 7.77 -13.93
C ILE A 334 -30.69 7.62 -14.75
N ALA A 335 -30.86 6.50 -15.46
CA ALA A 335 -32.05 6.25 -16.26
C ALA A 335 -33.32 6.25 -15.40
N GLY A 336 -33.28 5.61 -14.23
CA GLY A 336 -34.40 5.55 -13.29
C GLY A 336 -34.84 6.92 -12.80
N ILE A 337 -33.88 7.73 -12.33
CA ILE A 337 -34.17 9.09 -11.87
C ILE A 337 -34.68 9.95 -13.02
N PHE A 338 -34.08 9.90 -14.21
CA PHE A 338 -34.59 10.67 -15.36
C PHE A 338 -36.01 10.26 -15.75
N VAL A 339 -36.32 8.96 -15.77
CA VAL A 339 -37.68 8.46 -16.04
C VAL A 339 -38.65 8.94 -14.97
N MET A 340 -38.27 8.85 -13.69
CA MET A 340 -39.08 9.35 -12.57
C MET A 340 -39.32 10.87 -12.69
N LEU A 341 -38.30 11.64 -13.07
CA LEU A 341 -38.42 13.08 -13.30
C LEU A 341 -39.37 13.41 -14.45
N VAL A 342 -39.21 12.73 -15.60
CA VAL A 342 -40.06 12.96 -16.78
C VAL A 342 -41.51 12.60 -16.47
N ILE A 343 -41.77 11.42 -15.89
CA ILE A 343 -43.13 10.99 -15.55
C ILE A 343 -43.73 11.91 -14.48
N GLY A 344 -42.96 12.27 -13.45
CA GLY A 344 -43.39 13.19 -12.41
C GLY A 344 -43.77 14.56 -12.97
N LEU A 345 -42.94 15.13 -13.86
CA LEU A 345 -43.21 16.41 -14.52
C LEU A 345 -44.43 16.33 -15.44
N VAL A 346 -44.56 15.29 -16.25
CA VAL A 346 -45.71 15.11 -17.16
C VAL A 346 -47.00 14.96 -16.35
N ARG A 347 -47.00 14.13 -15.30
CA ARG A 347 -48.18 13.94 -14.43
C ARG A 347 -48.55 15.23 -13.73
N ASN A 348 -47.56 16.00 -13.24
CA ASN A 348 -47.82 17.28 -12.62
C ASN A 348 -48.38 18.30 -13.63
N ALA A 349 -47.81 18.36 -14.84
CA ALA A 349 -48.28 19.25 -15.91
C ALA A 349 -49.71 18.93 -16.37
N LEU A 350 -50.05 17.65 -16.53
CA LEU A 350 -51.40 17.20 -16.89
C LEU A 350 -52.45 17.56 -15.83
N ASN A 351 -52.04 17.66 -14.57
CA ASN A 351 -52.91 18.06 -13.47
C ASN A 351 -52.93 19.57 -13.20
N GLY A 352 -52.17 20.38 -13.97
CA GLY A 352 -52.11 21.84 -13.82
C GLY A 352 -51.10 22.35 -12.79
N PHE A 353 -50.07 21.56 -12.44
CA PHE A 353 -49.08 21.84 -11.41
C PHE A 353 -49.62 22.10 -9.99
N PRO A 354 -50.58 21.29 -9.47
CA PRO A 354 -51.06 21.46 -8.11
C PRO A 354 -49.96 21.03 -7.13
N VAL A 355 -49.59 21.94 -6.23
CA VAL A 355 -48.75 21.59 -5.08
C VAL A 355 -49.61 20.75 -4.14
N GLN A 356 -49.21 19.50 -3.91
CA GLN A 356 -49.89 18.62 -2.96
C GLN A 356 -49.62 19.08 -1.53
N GLU A 357 -50.68 19.17 -0.74
CA GLU A 357 -50.54 19.46 0.68
C GLU A 357 -49.74 18.34 1.37
N PRO A 358 -48.76 18.69 2.22
CA PRO A 358 -48.00 17.71 2.98
C PRO A 358 -48.92 16.75 3.75
N SER A 359 -48.55 15.46 3.77
CA SER A 359 -49.38 14.38 4.32
C SER A 359 -49.61 14.41 5.84
N ARG A 360 -48.90 15.26 6.59
CA ARG A 360 -49.07 15.44 8.05
C ARG A 360 -49.84 16.73 8.36
N GLU A 361 -50.84 16.63 9.23
CA GLU A 361 -51.57 17.77 9.79
C GLU A 361 -50.60 18.76 10.46
N ALA A 362 -50.92 20.06 10.34
CA ALA A 362 -50.13 21.23 10.74
C ALA A 362 -48.98 20.96 11.72
N ILE A 363 -47.79 20.66 11.20
CA ILE A 363 -46.55 20.68 12.00
C ILE A 363 -46.28 22.14 12.36
N ALA A 364 -46.60 22.50 13.60
CA ALA A 364 -46.28 23.82 14.14
C ALA A 364 -44.76 24.02 14.13
N GLY A 365 -44.30 25.08 13.48
CA GLY A 365 -42.88 25.42 13.44
C GLY A 365 -42.34 25.65 14.86
N THR A 366 -41.27 24.95 15.21
CA THR A 366 -40.57 25.13 16.50
C THR A 366 -39.52 26.23 16.43
N SER A 367 -39.24 26.74 15.22
CA SER A 367 -38.27 27.80 14.94
C SER A 367 -38.87 28.88 14.03
N SER A 368 -38.43 30.13 14.19
CA SER A 368 -38.78 31.19 13.24
C SER A 368 -37.98 31.04 11.94
N VAL A 369 -38.58 31.44 10.81
CA VAL A 369 -37.87 31.54 9.54
C VAL A 369 -36.93 32.75 9.61
N GLY A 370 -35.69 32.51 10.05
CA GLY A 370 -34.61 33.49 10.08
C GLY A 370 -33.50 33.16 9.08
N ILE A 371 -32.63 34.13 8.79
CA ILE A 371 -31.50 33.94 7.88
C ILE A 371 -30.58 32.80 8.30
N PHE A 372 -30.46 32.56 9.62
CA PHE A 372 -29.68 31.44 10.17
C PHE A 372 -30.23 30.07 9.75
N LEU A 373 -31.57 29.89 9.75
CA LEU A 373 -32.20 28.65 9.32
C LEU A 373 -31.97 28.41 7.82
N ILE A 374 -32.11 29.45 7.01
CA ILE A 374 -31.86 29.39 5.55
C ILE A 374 -30.41 29.00 5.28
N LEU A 375 -29.45 29.63 5.97
CA LEU A 375 -28.03 29.32 5.85
C LEU A 375 -27.71 27.89 6.32
N ARG A 376 -28.39 27.39 7.36
CA ARG A 376 -28.24 26.02 7.85
C ARG A 376 -28.82 24.99 6.87
N ALA A 377 -29.97 25.28 6.25
CA ALA A 377 -30.57 24.44 5.23
C ALA A 377 -29.70 24.40 3.96
N PHE A 378 -29.19 25.56 3.53
CA PHE A 378 -28.22 25.67 2.44
C PHE A 378 -26.94 24.87 2.73
N SER A 379 -26.35 25.06 3.92
CA SER A 379 -25.17 24.33 4.39
C SER A 379 -25.34 22.80 4.34
N SER A 380 -26.51 22.30 4.76
CA SER A 380 -26.81 20.86 4.76
C SER A 380 -27.01 20.35 3.33
N GLY A 381 -27.70 21.11 2.48
CA GLY A 381 -27.89 20.79 1.06
C GLY A 381 -26.62 20.84 0.21
N CYS A 382 -25.60 21.59 0.63
CA CYS A 382 -24.29 21.60 -0.03
C CYS A 382 -23.59 20.22 -0.02
N GLY A 383 -24.10 19.25 0.75
CA GLY A 383 -23.79 17.83 0.62
C GLY A 383 -24.09 17.23 -0.76
N ALA A 384 -24.73 17.97 -1.69
CA ALA A 384 -24.86 17.59 -3.09
C ALA A 384 -23.57 17.76 -3.92
N LEU A 385 -22.62 18.61 -3.49
CA LEU A 385 -21.41 18.94 -4.27
C LEU A 385 -20.25 17.95 -4.04
N THR A 386 -20.50 16.95 -3.24
CA THR A 386 -19.53 15.98 -2.76
C THR A 386 -19.14 15.05 -3.91
N GLY A 387 -17.90 14.56 -3.96
CA GLY A 387 -17.46 13.68 -5.06
C GLY A 387 -17.13 14.37 -6.38
N VAL A 388 -17.32 15.69 -6.53
CA VAL A 388 -16.88 16.43 -7.74
C VAL A 388 -15.36 16.30 -7.95
N GLU A 389 -14.60 16.18 -6.86
CA GLU A 389 -13.15 16.03 -6.87
C GLU A 389 -12.66 14.67 -7.40
N ALA A 390 -13.47 13.61 -7.32
CA ALA A 390 -13.07 12.25 -7.70
C ALA A 390 -12.58 12.15 -9.16
N ILE A 391 -13.19 12.91 -10.09
CA ILE A 391 -12.72 12.97 -11.48
C ILE A 391 -11.35 13.66 -11.58
N SER A 392 -11.12 14.70 -10.77
CA SER A 392 -9.87 15.46 -10.78
C SER A 392 -8.69 14.71 -10.16
N ASP A 393 -8.99 13.81 -9.22
CA ASP A 393 -8.03 12.85 -8.69
C ASP A 393 -7.77 11.74 -9.70
N GLY A 394 -8.84 11.21 -10.31
CA GLY A 394 -8.83 10.08 -11.25
C GLY A 394 -8.33 10.36 -12.66
N VAL A 395 -7.75 11.53 -12.97
CA VAL A 395 -7.31 11.89 -14.34
C VAL A 395 -6.42 10.83 -15.02
N PRO A 396 -5.42 10.22 -14.34
CA PRO A 396 -4.57 9.19 -14.95
C PRO A 396 -5.30 7.89 -15.34
N ALA A 397 -6.51 7.67 -14.82
CA ALA A 397 -7.30 6.49 -15.14
C ALA A 397 -7.97 6.58 -16.53
N PHE A 398 -8.01 7.77 -17.13
CA PHE A 398 -8.64 7.97 -18.44
C PHE A 398 -7.76 7.47 -19.60
N GLN A 399 -8.37 7.23 -20.75
CA GLN A 399 -7.64 7.05 -22.01
C GLN A 399 -7.00 8.36 -22.50
N PRO A 400 -5.83 8.32 -23.17
CA PRO A 400 -5.23 9.50 -23.77
C PRO A 400 -6.13 10.11 -24.85
N PRO A 401 -6.21 11.45 -24.98
CA PRO A 401 -5.65 12.46 -24.07
C PRO A 401 -6.44 12.57 -22.75
N GLU A 402 -5.78 12.23 -21.64
CA GLU A 402 -6.39 12.00 -20.30
C GLU A 402 -7.17 13.22 -19.79
N TRP A 403 -6.50 14.39 -19.71
CA TRP A 403 -7.10 15.62 -19.18
C TRP A 403 -8.31 16.12 -19.99
N ARG A 404 -8.33 15.88 -21.31
CA ARG A 404 -9.47 16.29 -22.16
C ARG A 404 -10.69 15.42 -21.86
N ASN A 405 -10.47 14.11 -21.79
CA ASN A 405 -11.51 13.15 -21.47
C ASN A 405 -12.06 13.36 -20.05
N ALA A 406 -11.18 13.60 -19.06
CA ALA A 406 -11.58 13.93 -17.70
C ALA A 406 -12.41 15.23 -17.64
N ARG A 407 -11.99 16.29 -18.32
CA ARG A 407 -12.73 17.57 -18.35
C ARG A 407 -14.11 17.46 -19.00
N THR A 408 -14.23 16.70 -20.09
CA THR A 408 -15.54 16.43 -20.73
C THR A 408 -16.45 15.64 -19.80
N THR A 409 -15.91 14.62 -19.14
CA THR A 409 -16.65 13.77 -18.20
C THR A 409 -17.13 14.57 -16.99
N LEU A 410 -16.27 15.44 -16.42
CA LEU A 410 -16.63 16.37 -15.36
C LEU A 410 -17.80 17.28 -15.76
N THR A 411 -17.79 17.78 -17.00
CA THR A 411 -18.87 18.66 -17.50
C THR A 411 -20.20 17.91 -17.57
N TRP A 412 -20.19 16.68 -18.11
CA TRP A 412 -21.39 15.83 -18.14
C TRP A 412 -21.90 15.51 -16.74
N MET A 413 -21.01 15.14 -15.82
CA MET A 413 -21.37 14.87 -14.44
C MET A 413 -22.06 16.07 -13.79
N ILE A 414 -21.46 17.28 -13.88
CA ILE A 414 -22.05 18.50 -13.31
C ILE A 414 -23.42 18.79 -13.93
N SER A 415 -23.57 18.64 -15.24
CA SER A 415 -24.85 18.87 -15.93
C SER A 415 -25.93 17.88 -15.49
N ILE A 416 -25.60 16.58 -15.41
CA ILE A 416 -26.53 15.55 -14.93
C ILE A 416 -26.92 15.85 -13.49
N LEU A 417 -25.94 16.06 -12.61
CA LEU A 417 -26.13 16.35 -11.19
C LEU A 417 -27.02 17.57 -10.98
N ALA A 418 -26.76 18.67 -11.68
CA ALA A 418 -27.56 19.89 -11.59
C ALA A 418 -29.02 19.65 -12.00
N VAL A 419 -29.26 18.93 -13.10
CA VAL A 419 -30.62 18.62 -13.58
C VAL A 419 -31.33 17.67 -12.63
N THR A 420 -30.68 16.60 -12.18
CA THR A 420 -31.31 15.63 -11.28
C THR A 420 -31.60 16.22 -9.91
N PHE A 421 -30.68 17.04 -9.37
CA PHE A 421 -30.87 17.69 -8.07
C PHE A 421 -31.96 18.76 -8.11
N ALA A 422 -31.97 19.62 -9.13
CA ALA A 422 -33.04 20.59 -9.32
C ALA A 422 -34.39 19.90 -9.53
N GLY A 423 -34.42 18.84 -10.35
CA GLY A 423 -35.63 18.07 -10.62
C GLY A 423 -36.19 17.37 -9.38
N ILE A 424 -35.35 16.71 -8.58
CA ILE A 424 -35.78 16.03 -7.35
C ILE A 424 -36.26 17.06 -6.32
N THR A 425 -35.56 18.19 -6.17
CA THR A 425 -36.00 19.27 -5.27
C THR A 425 -37.34 19.86 -5.71
N PHE A 426 -37.54 20.02 -7.02
CA PHE A 426 -38.82 20.45 -7.58
C PHE A 426 -39.94 19.44 -7.33
N LEU A 427 -39.73 18.16 -7.62
CA LEU A 427 -40.74 17.12 -7.37
C LEU A 427 -41.03 16.96 -5.87
N ALA A 428 -40.04 17.05 -5.00
CA ALA A 428 -40.23 17.01 -3.56
C ALA A 428 -41.19 18.10 -3.09
N HIS A 429 -41.02 19.32 -3.61
CA HIS A 429 -41.92 20.43 -3.31
C HIS A 429 -43.33 20.21 -3.86
N GLN A 430 -43.45 19.75 -5.12
CA GLN A 430 -44.74 19.56 -5.79
C GLN A 430 -45.58 18.41 -5.23
N PHE A 431 -44.93 17.32 -4.81
CA PHE A 431 -45.58 16.16 -4.20
C PHE A 431 -45.68 16.25 -2.68
N GLY A 432 -45.35 17.40 -2.07
CA GLY A 432 -45.49 17.60 -0.62
C GLY A 432 -44.65 16.62 0.22
N ALA A 433 -43.46 16.26 -0.25
CA ALA A 433 -42.58 15.32 0.46
C ALA A 433 -42.07 15.91 1.78
N VAL A 434 -42.16 15.13 2.86
CA VAL A 434 -41.77 15.57 4.22
C VAL A 434 -40.71 14.63 4.76
N PRO A 435 -39.55 15.14 5.24
CA PRO A 435 -38.52 14.30 5.84
C PRO A 435 -39.06 13.65 7.13
N LEU A 436 -38.81 12.35 7.28
CA LEU A 436 -39.19 11.58 8.46
C LEU A 436 -37.97 11.38 9.37
N PRO A 437 -38.12 11.43 10.71
CA PRO A 437 -37.04 11.07 11.63
C PRO A 437 -36.58 9.62 11.40
N ALA A 438 -35.27 9.39 11.35
CA ALA A 438 -34.72 8.07 11.05
C ALA A 438 -34.97 7.02 12.15
N ASP A 439 -35.37 7.44 13.34
CA ASP A 439 -35.70 6.59 14.48
C ASP A 439 -37.20 6.22 14.57
N GLU A 440 -38.07 6.86 13.79
CA GLU A 440 -39.50 6.54 13.76
C GLU A 440 -39.80 5.29 12.93
N ALA A 441 -40.74 4.47 13.40
CA ALA A 441 -41.27 3.34 12.64
C ALA A 441 -41.99 3.84 11.39
N GLY A 442 -41.63 3.28 10.23
CA GLY A 442 -42.13 3.76 8.93
C GLY A 442 -41.27 4.85 8.28
N TYR A 443 -40.03 5.05 8.76
CA TYR A 443 -39.04 5.90 8.08
C TYR A 443 -38.94 5.56 6.59
N GLU A 444 -38.95 6.61 5.77
CA GLU A 444 -38.83 6.54 4.33
C GLU A 444 -38.10 7.77 3.80
N THR A 445 -37.14 7.54 2.90
CA THR A 445 -36.38 8.62 2.23
C THR A 445 -37.27 9.48 1.33
N VAL A 446 -36.86 10.73 1.09
CA VAL A 446 -37.60 11.64 0.20
C VAL A 446 -37.68 11.11 -1.23
N ILE A 447 -36.62 10.46 -1.74
CA ILE A 447 -36.67 9.79 -3.05
C ILE A 447 -37.75 8.71 -3.07
N SER A 448 -37.88 7.95 -2.00
CA SER A 448 -38.88 6.89 -1.90
C SER A 448 -40.30 7.44 -1.86
N GLN A 449 -40.55 8.52 -1.11
CA GLN A 449 -41.83 9.23 -1.11
C GLN A 449 -42.19 9.75 -2.52
N ILE A 450 -41.23 10.37 -3.23
CA ILE A 450 -41.42 10.85 -4.60
C ILE A 450 -41.70 9.68 -5.55
N ALA A 451 -40.93 8.60 -5.48
CA ALA A 451 -41.13 7.44 -6.33
C ALA A 451 -42.53 6.83 -6.14
N ARG A 452 -42.99 6.71 -4.88
CA ARG A 452 -44.33 6.22 -4.56
C ARG A 452 -45.41 7.14 -5.10
N ALA A 453 -45.26 8.45 -4.94
CA ALA A 453 -46.20 9.45 -5.45
C ALA A 453 -46.27 9.43 -6.99
N VAL A 454 -45.11 9.41 -7.66
CA VAL A 454 -44.99 9.43 -9.13
C VAL A 454 -45.55 8.15 -9.75
N PHE A 455 -45.16 6.98 -9.25
CA PHE A 455 -45.56 5.69 -9.82
C PHE A 455 -46.89 5.15 -9.27
N GLY A 456 -47.52 5.84 -8.32
CA GLY A 456 -48.85 5.50 -7.82
C GLY A 456 -48.88 4.30 -6.87
N GLY A 457 -47.80 4.07 -6.09
CA GLY A 457 -47.73 3.02 -5.08
C GLY A 457 -46.40 2.25 -5.04
N THR A 458 -46.36 1.18 -4.26
CA THR A 458 -45.21 0.28 -4.08
C THR A 458 -45.17 -0.80 -5.16
N ASN A 459 -44.93 -0.39 -6.40
CA ASN A 459 -44.87 -1.27 -7.56
C ASN A 459 -43.42 -1.60 -8.00
N ALA A 460 -43.27 -2.37 -9.08
CA ALA A 460 -41.94 -2.74 -9.60
C ALA A 460 -41.06 -1.52 -9.92
N ALA A 461 -41.63 -0.41 -10.38
CA ALA A 461 -40.88 0.83 -10.66
C ALA A 461 -40.38 1.49 -9.37
N TYR A 462 -41.17 1.49 -8.29
CA TYR A 462 -40.74 1.93 -6.96
C TYR A 462 -39.54 1.12 -6.46
N TYR A 463 -39.64 -0.22 -6.47
CA TYR A 463 -38.54 -1.08 -6.02
C TYR A 463 -37.29 -0.92 -6.88
N TYR A 464 -37.47 -0.74 -8.19
CA TYR A 464 -36.36 -0.44 -9.10
C TYR A 464 -35.58 0.82 -8.67
N ILE A 465 -36.28 1.92 -8.34
CA ILE A 465 -35.62 3.15 -7.85
C ILE A 465 -34.90 2.89 -6.52
N GLN A 466 -35.51 2.19 -5.58
CA GLN A 466 -34.87 1.93 -4.27
C GLN A 466 -33.59 1.08 -4.41
N PHE A 467 -33.64 -0.01 -5.17
CA PHE A 467 -32.46 -0.86 -5.37
C PHE A 467 -31.40 -0.21 -6.25
N ALA A 468 -31.77 0.60 -7.25
CA ALA A 468 -30.82 1.39 -8.02
C ALA A 468 -30.13 2.44 -7.15
N THR A 469 -30.87 3.08 -6.24
CA THR A 469 -30.34 4.05 -5.26
C THR A 469 -29.36 3.38 -4.28
N LEU A 470 -29.73 2.22 -3.72
CA LEU A 470 -28.83 1.41 -2.90
C LEU A 470 -27.54 1.07 -3.67
N ALA A 471 -27.66 0.60 -4.91
CA ALA A 471 -26.52 0.15 -5.69
C ALA A 471 -25.55 1.29 -6.06
N ILE A 472 -26.05 2.48 -6.44
CA ILE A 472 -25.18 3.64 -6.70
C ILE A 472 -24.51 4.15 -5.42
N LEU A 473 -25.17 4.08 -4.27
CA LEU A 473 -24.60 4.50 -2.98
C LEU A 473 -23.51 3.53 -2.47
N ILE A 474 -23.68 2.22 -2.70
CA ILE A 474 -22.59 1.25 -2.47
C ILE A 474 -21.40 1.57 -3.39
N LEU A 475 -21.67 1.96 -4.64
CA LEU A 475 -20.63 2.35 -5.59
C LEU A 475 -19.95 3.68 -5.25
N ALA A 476 -20.68 4.63 -4.66
CA ALA A 476 -20.12 5.88 -4.14
C ALA A 476 -19.08 5.61 -3.04
N ALA A 477 -19.38 4.69 -2.11
CA ALA A 477 -18.41 4.25 -1.12
C ALA A 477 -17.12 3.68 -1.75
N ASN A 478 -17.24 2.99 -2.89
CA ASN A 478 -16.08 2.44 -3.61
C ASN A 478 -15.13 3.52 -4.16
N THR A 479 -15.62 4.74 -4.43
CA THR A 479 -14.78 5.88 -4.84
C THR A 479 -13.78 6.22 -3.74
N ALA A 480 -14.22 6.29 -2.48
CA ALA A 480 -13.33 6.51 -1.34
C ALA A 480 -12.30 5.38 -1.15
N TYR A 481 -12.66 4.12 -1.42
CA TYR A 481 -11.69 3.00 -1.45
C TYR A 481 -10.68 3.08 -2.60
N SER A 482 -10.95 3.91 -3.60
CA SER A 482 -10.01 4.21 -4.69
C SER A 482 -9.06 5.35 -4.32
N ASP A 483 -9.58 6.41 -3.69
CA ASP A 483 -8.84 7.65 -3.47
C ASP A 483 -8.12 7.73 -2.12
N PHE A 484 -8.72 7.26 -1.02
CA PHE A 484 -8.08 7.27 0.31
C PHE A 484 -6.70 6.59 0.30
N PRO A 485 -6.54 5.35 -0.22
CA PRO A 485 -5.25 4.70 -0.19
C PRO A 485 -4.20 5.40 -1.07
N ARG A 486 -4.64 6.07 -2.14
CA ARG A 486 -3.78 6.87 -3.01
C ARG A 486 -3.31 8.15 -2.33
N LEU A 487 -4.19 8.84 -1.61
CA LEU A 487 -3.83 10.01 -0.80
C LEU A 487 -2.87 9.61 0.33
N SER A 488 -3.16 8.52 1.05
CA SER A 488 -2.26 7.99 2.08
C SER A 488 -0.89 7.63 1.52
N TYR A 489 -0.82 7.09 0.30
CA TYR A 489 0.45 6.85 -0.38
C TYR A 489 1.25 8.15 -0.60
N PHE A 490 0.61 9.22 -1.08
CA PHE A 490 1.30 10.50 -1.28
C PHE A 490 1.80 11.10 0.04
N LEU A 491 0.96 11.12 1.08
CA LEU A 491 1.34 11.58 2.41
C LEU A 491 2.47 10.75 3.02
N ALA A 492 2.45 9.42 2.86
CA ALA A 492 3.48 8.52 3.38
C ALA A 492 4.80 8.66 2.60
N ARG A 493 4.74 8.84 1.28
CA ARG A 493 5.92 9.15 0.45
C ARG A 493 6.58 10.46 0.89
N ASP A 494 5.76 11.43 1.27
CA ASP A 494 6.21 12.72 1.78
C ASP A 494 6.57 12.69 3.29
N ARG A 495 6.62 11.48 3.90
CA ARG A 495 7.00 11.23 5.30
C ARG A 495 6.03 11.81 6.34
N TYR A 496 4.78 12.10 5.98
CA TYR A 496 3.72 12.55 6.90
C TYR A 496 2.82 11.42 7.40
N MET A 497 2.95 10.21 6.85
CA MET A 497 2.24 9.01 7.29
C MET A 497 3.20 7.84 7.45
N PRO A 498 2.82 6.79 8.20
CA PRO A 498 3.66 5.61 8.38
C PRO A 498 4.05 4.96 7.05
N ARG A 499 5.30 4.50 6.92
CA ARG A 499 5.83 3.93 5.67
C ARG A 499 5.01 2.74 5.15
N GLN A 500 4.24 2.04 6.00
CA GLN A 500 3.36 0.93 5.59
C GLN A 500 2.29 1.34 4.57
N PHE A 501 1.93 2.62 4.48
CA PHE A 501 1.00 3.13 3.47
C PHE A 501 1.65 3.29 2.08
N THR A 502 2.98 3.21 1.97
CA THR A 502 3.67 3.20 0.67
C THR A 502 3.62 1.83 -0.02
N PHE A 503 3.39 0.77 0.75
CA PHE A 503 3.43 -0.61 0.27
C PHE A 503 2.18 -0.96 -0.55
N ARG A 504 2.40 -1.53 -1.73
CA ARG A 504 1.34 -2.17 -2.54
C ARG A 504 1.36 -3.66 -2.26
N GLY A 505 0.22 -4.22 -1.85
CA GLY A 505 0.09 -5.64 -1.55
C GLY A 505 0.15 -6.52 -2.80
N ASP A 506 -0.01 -7.83 -2.61
CA ASP A 506 0.07 -8.89 -3.64
C ASP A 506 -0.81 -8.66 -4.89
N ARG A 507 -1.89 -7.88 -4.75
CA ARG A 507 -2.78 -7.50 -5.86
C ARG A 507 -2.58 -6.06 -6.34
N LEU A 508 -1.42 -5.48 -6.05
CA LEU A 508 -1.05 -4.10 -6.39
C LEU A 508 -1.99 -3.03 -5.79
N ALA A 509 -2.85 -3.44 -4.86
CA ALA A 509 -3.72 -2.57 -4.07
C ALA A 509 -3.00 -2.10 -2.80
N TYR A 510 -3.29 -0.88 -2.37
CA TYR A 510 -2.79 -0.31 -1.12
C TYR A 510 -3.56 -0.91 0.08
N THR A 511 -3.22 -2.15 0.45
CA THR A 511 -3.93 -2.96 1.44
C THR A 511 -4.10 -2.24 2.78
N THR A 512 -3.05 -1.60 3.29
CA THR A 512 -3.10 -0.84 4.55
C THR A 512 -4.17 0.26 4.47
N GLY A 513 -4.18 1.04 3.39
CA GLY A 513 -5.16 2.11 3.20
C GLY A 513 -6.60 1.60 3.12
N ILE A 514 -6.83 0.48 2.41
CA ILE A 514 -8.17 -0.13 2.29
C ILE A 514 -8.68 -0.61 3.65
N LEU A 515 -7.84 -1.32 4.42
CA LEU A 515 -8.20 -1.81 5.75
C LEU A 515 -8.45 -0.67 6.74
N THR A 516 -7.56 0.33 6.75
CA THR A 516 -7.70 1.52 7.60
C THR A 516 -9.02 2.23 7.30
N LEU A 517 -9.35 2.47 6.03
CA LEU A 517 -10.61 3.10 5.64
C LEU A 517 -11.82 2.28 6.13
N GLY A 518 -11.85 0.97 5.84
CA GLY A 518 -12.98 0.11 6.25
C GLY A 518 -13.19 0.07 7.77
N ILE A 519 -12.12 -0.03 8.55
CA ILE A 519 -12.20 -0.04 10.02
C ILE A 519 -12.74 1.30 10.53
N PHE A 520 -12.14 2.43 10.11
CA PHE A 520 -12.59 3.74 10.60
C PHE A 520 -14.01 4.07 10.14
N SER A 521 -14.41 3.69 8.92
CA SER A 521 -15.79 3.88 8.44
C SER A 521 -16.80 3.03 9.20
N MET A 522 -16.47 1.79 9.58
CA MET A 522 -17.34 0.97 10.46
C MET A 522 -17.45 1.59 11.86
N VAL A 523 -16.34 2.09 12.43
CA VAL A 523 -16.36 2.77 13.74
C VAL A 523 -17.24 4.02 13.70
N VAL A 524 -17.07 4.86 12.69
CA VAL A 524 -17.89 6.06 12.50
C VAL A 524 -19.37 5.69 12.31
N LEU A 525 -19.67 4.71 11.45
CA LEU A 525 -21.04 4.23 11.25
C LEU A 525 -21.68 3.77 12.57
N ALA A 526 -20.94 3.01 13.39
CA ALA A 526 -21.42 2.50 14.68
C ALA A 526 -21.65 3.63 15.71
N ILE A 527 -20.74 4.60 15.81
CA ILE A 527 -20.86 5.74 16.73
C ILE A 527 -22.11 6.58 16.42
N PHE A 528 -22.42 6.77 15.13
CA PHE A 528 -23.57 7.57 14.69
C PHE A 528 -24.85 6.74 14.48
N GLY A 529 -24.85 5.46 14.87
CA GLY A 529 -26.03 4.60 14.82
C GLY A 529 -26.54 4.27 13.41
N GLY A 530 -25.70 4.40 12.38
CA GLY A 530 -26.12 4.18 11.00
C GLY A 530 -27.14 5.21 10.49
N GLN A 531 -27.18 6.41 11.06
CA GLN A 531 -28.08 7.49 10.65
C GLN A 531 -27.35 8.52 9.78
N THR A 532 -27.83 8.73 8.55
CA THR A 532 -27.24 9.66 7.57
C THR A 532 -27.20 11.10 8.06
N GLU A 533 -28.30 11.57 8.63
CA GLU A 533 -28.52 12.92 9.13
C GLU A 533 -27.46 13.40 10.14
N ARG A 534 -26.89 12.49 10.93
CA ARG A 534 -25.84 12.82 11.90
C ARG A 534 -24.44 12.86 11.28
N LEU A 535 -24.26 12.20 10.14
CA LEU A 535 -22.97 12.06 9.46
C LEU A 535 -22.71 13.20 8.46
N ILE A 536 -23.75 13.65 7.74
CA ILE A 536 -23.63 14.63 6.65
C ILE A 536 -23.03 15.98 7.10
N PRO A 537 -23.40 16.55 8.26
CA PRO A 537 -22.85 17.83 8.71
C PRO A 537 -21.33 17.81 8.93
N LEU A 538 -20.78 16.66 9.35
CA LEU A 538 -19.34 16.46 9.55
C LEU A 538 -18.59 16.51 8.22
N TYR A 539 -19.20 15.93 7.19
CA TYR A 539 -18.59 15.76 5.88
C TYR A 539 -18.36 17.11 5.17
N ALA A 540 -19.37 17.98 5.20
CA ALA A 540 -19.37 19.22 4.43
C ALA A 540 -18.19 20.14 4.80
N LEU A 541 -17.84 20.24 6.08
CA LEU A 541 -16.77 21.15 6.52
C LEU A 541 -15.42 20.77 5.92
N GLY A 542 -15.08 19.47 5.91
CA GLY A 542 -13.82 18.98 5.37
C GLY A 542 -13.70 19.26 3.87
N VAL A 543 -14.76 18.96 3.12
CA VAL A 543 -14.78 19.15 1.66
C VAL A 543 -14.72 20.61 1.25
N PHE A 544 -15.48 21.50 1.88
CA PHE A 544 -15.37 22.93 1.54
C PHE A 544 -14.05 23.54 1.96
N THR A 545 -13.40 23.01 3.00
CA THR A 545 -12.03 23.39 3.37
C THR A 545 -11.03 22.93 2.30
N SER A 546 -11.12 21.68 1.83
CA SER A 546 -10.24 21.17 0.76
C SER A 546 -10.45 21.94 -0.56
N PHE A 547 -11.70 22.23 -0.92
CA PHE A 547 -12.05 23.03 -2.10
C PHE A 547 -11.44 24.41 -1.98
N THR A 548 -11.67 25.12 -0.87
CA THR A 548 -11.14 26.47 -0.67
C THR A 548 -9.61 26.51 -0.81
N LEU A 549 -8.90 25.54 -0.24
CA LEU A 549 -7.44 25.47 -0.34
C LEU A 549 -6.95 25.13 -1.76
N SER A 550 -7.66 24.25 -2.47
CA SER A 550 -7.37 23.92 -3.86
C SER A 550 -7.55 25.14 -4.78
N GLU A 551 -8.68 25.84 -4.64
CA GLU A 551 -9.05 27.04 -5.38
C GLU A 551 -8.04 28.18 -5.13
N LEU A 552 -7.70 28.44 -3.86
CA LEU A 552 -6.68 29.42 -3.50
C LEU A 552 -5.30 29.04 -4.06
N GLY A 553 -4.94 27.76 -4.03
CA GLY A 553 -3.71 27.26 -4.65
C GLY A 553 -3.67 27.54 -6.15
N MET A 554 -4.79 27.36 -6.84
CA MET A 554 -4.92 27.69 -8.27
C MET A 554 -4.87 29.19 -8.55
N VAL A 555 -5.45 30.03 -7.70
CA VAL A 555 -5.31 31.50 -7.79
C VAL A 555 -3.83 31.90 -7.74
N VAL A 556 -3.08 31.36 -6.78
CA VAL A 556 -1.64 31.61 -6.63
C VAL A 556 -0.86 31.09 -7.85
N ARG A 557 -1.20 29.90 -8.34
CA ARG A 557 -0.59 29.32 -9.54
C ARG A 557 -0.75 30.23 -10.76
N TRP A 558 -1.98 30.68 -11.03
CA TRP A 558 -2.29 31.56 -12.16
C TRP A 558 -1.54 32.88 -12.07
N GLN A 559 -1.43 33.44 -10.87
CA GLN A 559 -0.69 34.67 -10.62
C GLN A 559 0.83 34.51 -10.84
N ARG A 560 1.40 33.34 -10.49
CA ARG A 560 2.83 33.02 -10.64
C ARG A 560 3.21 32.67 -12.08
N ARG A 561 2.46 31.80 -12.74
CA ARG A 561 2.82 31.23 -14.06
C ARG A 561 2.40 32.10 -15.25
N LYS A 562 1.33 32.90 -15.12
CA LYS A 562 0.81 33.82 -16.16
C LYS A 562 0.63 33.20 -17.57
N GLU A 563 0.22 31.94 -17.63
CA GLU A 563 -0.04 31.20 -18.87
C GLU A 563 -1.20 31.81 -19.71
N PRO A 564 -1.36 31.46 -21.00
CA PRO A 564 -2.46 31.99 -21.81
C PRO A 564 -3.84 31.76 -21.16
N GLY A 565 -4.61 32.84 -20.99
CA GLY A 565 -5.90 32.81 -20.29
C GLY A 565 -5.81 33.01 -18.77
N TRP A 566 -4.63 33.34 -18.20
CA TRP A 566 -4.43 33.45 -16.75
C TRP A 566 -5.36 34.43 -16.05
N ARG A 567 -5.79 35.52 -16.71
CA ARG A 567 -6.75 36.49 -16.11
C ARG A 567 -8.10 35.84 -15.86
N GLN A 568 -8.63 35.15 -16.86
CA GLN A 568 -9.90 34.42 -16.74
C GLN A 568 -9.78 33.28 -15.74
N GLY A 569 -8.67 32.53 -15.80
CA GLY A 569 -8.39 31.45 -14.84
C GLY A 569 -8.35 31.96 -13.40
N ARG A 570 -7.62 33.06 -13.15
CA ARG A 570 -7.54 33.70 -11.83
C ARG A 570 -8.91 34.17 -11.32
N ILE A 571 -9.73 34.81 -12.16
CA ILE A 571 -11.06 35.30 -11.75
C ILE A 571 -11.96 34.12 -11.37
N ILE A 572 -12.01 33.07 -12.19
CA ILE A 572 -12.87 31.90 -11.92
C ILE A 572 -12.47 31.22 -10.60
N ASN A 573 -11.18 30.95 -10.38
CA ASN A 573 -10.72 30.34 -9.13
C ASN A 573 -10.88 31.29 -7.93
N ALA A 574 -10.78 32.61 -8.12
CA ALA A 574 -10.99 33.56 -7.03
C ALA A 574 -12.45 33.63 -6.59
N VAL A 575 -13.39 33.58 -7.56
CA VAL A 575 -14.82 33.46 -7.28
C VAL A 575 -15.12 32.12 -6.60
N GLY A 576 -14.54 31.03 -7.10
CA GLY A 576 -14.61 29.69 -6.49
C GLY A 576 -14.13 29.70 -5.04
N ALA A 577 -12.89 30.13 -4.80
CA ALA A 577 -12.28 30.23 -3.47
C ALA A 577 -13.13 31.06 -2.50
N THR A 578 -13.67 32.20 -2.95
CA THR A 578 -14.50 33.06 -2.10
C THR A 578 -15.82 32.37 -1.77
N ALA A 579 -16.49 31.79 -2.78
CA ALA A 579 -17.76 31.10 -2.58
C ALA A 579 -17.61 29.89 -1.64
N THR A 580 -16.59 29.05 -1.86
CA THR A 580 -16.34 27.87 -1.01
C THR A 580 -15.86 28.27 0.38
N ALA A 581 -15.10 29.37 0.54
CA ALA A 581 -14.71 29.88 1.85
C ALA A 581 -15.92 30.37 2.65
N VAL A 582 -16.82 31.11 2.01
CA VAL A 582 -18.09 31.54 2.64
C VAL A 582 -18.90 30.32 3.05
N VAL A 583 -19.03 29.32 2.19
CA VAL A 583 -19.74 28.07 2.54
C VAL A 583 -19.05 27.34 3.69
N ALA A 584 -17.72 27.22 3.69
CA ALA A 584 -16.98 26.58 4.78
C ALA A 584 -17.24 27.26 6.13
N ILE A 585 -17.26 28.60 6.16
CA ILE A 585 -17.58 29.39 7.36
C ILE A 585 -19.03 29.15 7.78
N VAL A 586 -19.97 29.24 6.84
CA VAL A 586 -21.40 29.01 7.11
C VAL A 586 -21.60 27.59 7.67
N VAL A 587 -20.99 26.57 7.07
CA VAL A 587 -21.04 25.19 7.56
C VAL A 587 -20.46 25.08 8.97
N GLY A 588 -19.27 25.65 9.19
CA GLY A 588 -18.61 25.63 10.49
C GLY A 588 -19.43 26.27 11.61
N VAL A 589 -20.14 27.37 11.32
CA VAL A 589 -20.97 28.09 12.28
C VAL A 589 -22.34 27.42 12.46
N THR A 590 -23.04 27.11 11.38
CA THR A 590 -24.44 26.62 11.44
C THR A 590 -24.55 25.18 11.91
N ASN A 591 -23.54 24.35 11.62
CA ASN A 591 -23.52 22.93 12.00
C ASN A 591 -22.63 22.66 13.21
N PHE A 592 -22.19 23.70 13.93
CA PHE A 592 -21.35 23.55 15.12
C PHE A 592 -22.04 22.65 16.17
N SER A 593 -23.31 22.90 16.47
CA SER A 593 -24.10 22.07 17.39
C SER A 593 -24.45 20.69 16.83
N GLY A 594 -24.48 20.55 15.50
CA GLY A 594 -24.74 19.29 14.80
C GLY A 594 -23.52 18.36 14.68
N GLY A 595 -22.39 18.70 15.30
CA GLY A 595 -21.20 17.86 15.35
C GLY A 595 -20.00 18.39 14.56
N ALA A 596 -20.12 19.48 13.79
CA ALA A 596 -19.01 20.01 12.98
C ALA A 596 -17.75 20.33 13.81
N TRP A 597 -17.91 20.61 15.11
CA TRP A 597 -16.81 20.78 16.06
C TRP A 597 -15.83 19.59 16.10
N ILE A 598 -16.32 18.37 15.85
CA ILE A 598 -15.48 17.15 15.81
C ILE A 598 -14.43 17.29 14.73
N VAL A 599 -14.81 17.77 13.53
CA VAL A 599 -13.89 17.94 12.40
C VAL A 599 -12.91 19.10 12.64
N VAL A 600 -13.39 20.18 13.27
CA VAL A 600 -12.55 21.31 13.69
C VAL A 600 -11.43 20.87 14.65
N ILE A 601 -11.65 19.87 15.50
CA ILE A 601 -10.63 19.31 16.41
C ILE A 601 -9.81 18.22 15.72
N LEU A 602 -10.46 17.34 14.96
CA LEU A 602 -9.83 16.17 14.36
C LEU A 602 -8.78 16.54 13.31
N ILE A 603 -9.03 17.55 12.47
CA ILE A 603 -8.07 17.98 11.45
C ILE A 603 -6.75 18.48 12.08
N PRO A 604 -6.75 19.42 13.05
CA PRO A 604 -5.54 19.81 13.77
C PRO A 604 -4.83 18.64 14.45
N LEU A 605 -5.57 17.72 15.08
CA LEU A 605 -4.97 16.55 15.72
C LEU A 605 -4.25 15.64 14.71
N LEU A 606 -4.87 15.40 13.55
CA LEU A 606 -4.24 14.66 12.45
C LEU A 606 -2.97 15.37 11.96
N ILE A 607 -2.99 16.69 11.82
CA ILE A 607 -1.82 17.47 11.39
C ILE A 607 -0.69 17.36 12.42
N ILE A 608 -0.99 17.47 13.71
CA ILE A 608 -0.01 17.30 14.79
C ILE A 608 0.61 15.91 14.71
N GLY A 609 -0.21 14.86 14.54
CA GLY A 609 0.27 13.49 14.34
C GLY A 609 1.17 13.34 13.11
N MET A 610 0.74 13.87 11.96
CA MET A 610 1.51 13.84 10.71
C MET A 610 2.87 14.53 10.85
N ARG A 611 2.92 15.70 11.51
CA ARG A 611 4.17 16.42 11.77
C ARG A 611 5.04 15.72 12.81
N GLY A 612 4.45 15.06 13.81
CA GLY A 612 5.16 14.21 14.75
C GLY A 612 5.87 13.06 14.04
N ILE A 613 5.19 12.37 13.12
CA ILE A 613 5.77 11.32 12.28
C ILE A 613 6.90 11.87 11.41
N HIS A 614 6.68 13.03 10.76
CA HIS A 614 7.68 13.66 9.90
C HIS A 614 8.97 13.97 10.67
N ARG A 615 8.85 14.63 11.83
CA ARG A 615 9.98 14.95 12.70
C ARG A 615 10.72 13.70 13.16
N HIS A 616 9.99 12.66 13.58
CA HIS A 616 10.59 11.40 13.99
C HIS A 616 11.43 10.78 12.85
N TYR A 617 10.93 10.81 11.61
CA TYR A 617 11.69 10.30 10.47
C TYR A 617 12.89 11.17 10.08
N GLU A 618 12.81 12.48 10.27
CA GLU A 618 13.97 13.37 10.06
C GLU A 618 15.05 13.15 11.13
N MET A 619 14.66 13.00 12.40
CA MET A 619 15.57 12.67 13.49
C MET A 619 16.27 11.33 13.25
N ALA A 620 15.50 10.27 12.93
CA ALA A 620 16.06 8.95 12.66
C ALA A 620 16.99 8.95 11.43
N ALA A 621 16.67 9.71 10.38
CA ALA A 621 17.54 9.83 9.21
C ALA A 621 18.84 10.58 9.53
N GLY A 622 18.80 11.56 10.44
CA GLY A 622 19.99 12.26 10.92
C GLY A 622 20.92 11.36 11.73
N GLU A 623 20.36 10.53 12.61
CA GLU A 623 21.14 9.57 13.43
C GLU A 623 21.81 8.48 12.55
N LEU A 624 21.11 8.01 11.51
CA LEU A 624 21.61 7.00 10.57
C LEU A 624 22.63 7.53 9.55
N ALA A 625 22.84 8.84 9.47
CA ALA A 625 23.81 9.46 8.56
C ALA A 625 25.24 9.52 9.13
N THR A 626 25.46 8.99 10.33
CA THR A 626 26.79 8.87 10.93
C THR A 626 27.65 7.83 10.19
N GLN A 627 28.96 8.10 10.10
CA GLN A 627 29.90 7.28 9.31
C GLN A 627 29.93 5.85 9.86
N THR A 628 29.37 4.92 9.10
CA THR A 628 29.48 3.48 9.37
C THR A 628 30.79 2.97 8.73
N PRO A 629 31.61 2.17 9.43
CA PRO A 629 32.77 1.51 8.83
C PRO A 629 32.34 0.73 7.59
N THR A 630 33.01 0.96 6.46
CA THR A 630 32.65 0.32 5.18
C THR A 630 33.64 -0.73 4.73
N ARG A 631 34.82 -0.79 5.40
CA ARG A 631 35.86 -1.78 5.10
C ARG A 631 35.88 -2.85 6.17
N SER A 632 36.05 -4.11 5.76
CA SER A 632 36.19 -5.24 6.69
C SER A 632 37.42 -5.13 7.59
N GLU A 633 38.45 -4.40 7.15
CA GLU A 633 39.70 -4.16 7.88
C GLU A 633 39.53 -3.22 9.07
N GLU A 634 38.43 -2.45 9.10
CA GLU A 634 38.10 -1.51 10.19
C GLU A 634 37.37 -2.21 11.35
N ILE A 635 37.08 -3.51 11.23
CA ILE A 635 36.29 -4.28 12.20
C ILE A 635 37.15 -5.42 12.76
N GLN A 636 37.54 -5.30 14.02
CA GLN A 636 38.11 -6.41 14.79
C GLN A 636 37.00 -7.09 15.60
N HIS A 637 37.00 -8.43 15.65
CA HIS A 637 35.96 -9.18 16.35
C HIS A 637 36.52 -9.83 17.61
N THR A 638 35.86 -9.59 18.75
CA THR A 638 36.02 -10.43 19.95
C THR A 638 34.79 -11.32 20.06
N VAL A 639 34.98 -12.65 20.03
CA VAL A 639 33.89 -13.62 19.86
C VAL A 639 33.66 -14.42 21.13
N ILE A 640 32.45 -14.36 21.68
CA ILE A 640 32.06 -15.09 22.88
C ILE A 640 31.04 -16.16 22.53
N VAL A 641 31.26 -17.39 23.00
CA VAL A 641 30.40 -18.55 22.71
C VAL A 641 29.83 -19.13 24.01
N PRO A 642 28.59 -18.77 24.40
CA PRO A 642 27.92 -19.40 25.53
C PRO A 642 27.61 -20.88 25.24
N ILE A 643 28.08 -21.78 26.10
CA ILE A 643 27.90 -23.22 25.96
C ILE A 643 27.36 -23.85 27.24
N ALA A 644 26.35 -24.72 27.09
CA ALA A 644 25.80 -25.49 28.20
C ALA A 644 26.53 -26.83 28.40
N ALA A 645 26.98 -27.46 27.31
CA ALA A 645 27.63 -28.77 27.33
C ALA A 645 28.56 -28.95 26.13
N VAL A 646 29.58 -29.81 26.28
CA VAL A 646 30.47 -30.23 25.19
C VAL A 646 29.75 -31.28 24.32
N ASN A 647 29.01 -30.80 23.31
CA ASN A 647 28.31 -31.66 22.35
C ASN A 647 28.65 -31.29 20.89
N ARG A 648 28.06 -32.01 19.92
CA ARG A 648 28.29 -31.74 18.49
C ARG A 648 27.90 -30.32 18.08
N VAL A 649 26.85 -29.76 18.69
CA VAL A 649 26.40 -28.38 18.44
C VAL A 649 27.46 -27.40 18.92
N ALA A 650 27.94 -27.53 20.16
CA ALA A 650 29.00 -26.68 20.71
C ALA A 650 30.28 -26.73 19.87
N ARG A 651 30.72 -27.91 19.44
CA ARG A 651 31.90 -28.07 18.57
C ARG A 651 31.73 -27.36 17.23
N GLN A 652 30.56 -27.46 16.61
CA GLN A 652 30.26 -26.78 15.35
C GLN A 652 30.21 -25.26 15.53
N THR A 653 29.61 -24.79 16.63
CA THR A 653 29.54 -23.36 16.97
C THR A 653 30.92 -22.77 17.23
N LEU A 654 31.80 -23.47 17.94
CA LEU A 654 33.18 -23.05 18.17
C LEU A 654 34.00 -23.03 16.87
N ALA A 655 33.84 -24.02 16.01
CA ALA A 655 34.48 -24.04 14.70
C ALA A 655 34.02 -22.87 13.82
N TYR A 656 32.73 -22.52 13.88
CA TYR A 656 32.21 -21.34 13.19
C TYR A 656 32.74 -20.03 13.80
N ALA A 657 32.76 -19.90 15.12
CA ALA A 657 33.31 -18.74 15.82
C ALA A 657 34.79 -18.49 15.45
N ARG A 658 35.60 -19.55 15.39
CA ARG A 658 37.02 -19.47 14.95
C ARG A 658 37.21 -19.07 13.49
N SER A 659 36.19 -19.23 12.65
CA SER A 659 36.24 -18.75 11.27
C SER A 659 36.02 -17.23 11.15
N ILE A 660 35.45 -16.61 12.20
CA ILE A 660 35.21 -15.16 12.27
C ILE A 660 36.43 -14.44 12.85
N SER A 661 36.99 -14.96 13.95
CA SER A 661 38.11 -14.33 14.65
C SER A 661 39.01 -15.36 15.31
N PRO A 662 40.32 -15.10 15.45
CA PRO A 662 41.19 -15.87 16.35
C PRO A 662 40.87 -15.62 17.84
N ASN A 663 40.24 -14.49 18.20
CA ASN A 663 39.91 -14.13 19.58
C ASN A 663 38.55 -14.72 19.99
N VAL A 664 38.50 -16.02 20.23
CA VAL A 664 37.30 -16.74 20.66
C VAL A 664 37.42 -17.15 22.12
N THR A 665 36.38 -16.92 22.92
CA THR A 665 36.28 -17.42 24.29
C THR A 665 34.97 -18.18 24.48
N ALA A 666 35.06 -19.40 25.01
CA ALA A 666 33.89 -20.17 25.40
C ALA A 666 33.48 -19.83 26.83
N VAL A 667 32.19 -19.59 27.05
CA VAL A 667 31.65 -19.25 28.37
C VAL A 667 30.65 -20.30 28.82
N HIS A 668 30.90 -20.90 29.98
CA HIS A 668 29.96 -21.80 30.64
C HIS A 668 29.47 -21.15 31.92
N ILE A 669 28.16 -21.21 32.19
CA ILE A 669 27.55 -20.61 33.39
C ILE A 669 26.78 -21.71 34.11
N THR A 670 27.17 -22.00 35.34
CA THR A 670 26.53 -23.02 36.19
C THR A 670 26.62 -22.60 37.66
N ASP A 671 25.78 -23.18 38.52
CA ASP A 671 25.83 -23.06 39.98
C ASP A 671 26.30 -24.36 40.65
N ASP A 672 26.57 -25.40 39.88
CA ASP A 672 26.90 -26.74 40.37
C ASP A 672 28.39 -27.06 40.18
N GLU A 673 29.11 -27.24 41.30
CA GLU A 673 30.52 -27.60 41.33
C GLU A 673 30.81 -28.91 40.56
N SER A 674 29.88 -29.87 40.55
CA SER A 674 30.05 -31.12 39.83
C SER A 674 29.97 -30.93 38.31
N GLU A 675 29.16 -29.99 37.82
CA GLU A 675 29.11 -29.61 36.40
C GLU A 675 30.37 -28.86 35.96
N ILE A 676 30.94 -28.03 36.84
CA ILE A 676 32.21 -27.32 36.60
C ILE A 676 33.33 -28.32 36.31
N GLU A 677 33.50 -29.33 37.17
CA GLU A 677 34.54 -30.34 37.00
C GLU A 677 34.29 -31.24 35.78
N ALA A 678 33.03 -31.62 35.53
CA ALA A 678 32.67 -32.37 34.32
C ALA A 678 32.95 -31.57 33.03
N MET A 679 32.65 -30.26 33.03
CA MET A 679 32.93 -29.37 31.91
C MET A 679 34.43 -29.22 31.68
N ARG A 680 35.23 -29.04 32.75
CA ARG A 680 36.71 -28.95 32.65
C ARG A 680 37.31 -30.23 32.07
N ALA A 681 36.89 -31.40 32.56
CA ALA A 681 37.34 -32.68 32.04
C ALA A 681 37.00 -32.85 30.55
N ALA A 682 35.75 -32.58 30.17
CA ALA A 682 35.29 -32.67 28.79
C ALA A 682 35.97 -31.64 27.86
N TRP A 683 36.33 -30.47 28.37
CA TRP A 683 37.04 -29.43 27.63
C TRP A 683 38.50 -29.84 27.36
N ASN A 684 39.18 -30.38 28.37
CA ASN A 684 40.55 -30.89 28.25
C ASN A 684 40.62 -32.04 27.24
N GLU A 685 39.64 -32.94 27.25
CA GLU A 685 39.55 -34.05 26.29
C GLU A 685 39.32 -33.56 24.85
N MET A 686 38.68 -32.40 24.65
CA MET A 686 38.47 -31.82 23.32
C MET A 686 39.78 -31.39 22.63
N HIS A 687 40.86 -31.14 23.40
CA HIS A 687 42.15 -30.64 22.89
C HIS A 687 41.99 -29.38 22.01
N THR A 688 41.17 -28.42 22.46
CA THR A 688 40.92 -27.16 21.75
C THR A 688 41.85 -26.05 22.24
N ASP A 689 42.21 -25.14 21.35
CA ASP A 689 42.98 -23.91 21.61
C ASP A 689 42.10 -22.75 22.12
N VAL A 690 40.78 -22.97 22.21
CA VAL A 690 39.83 -21.96 22.70
C VAL A 690 39.81 -21.93 24.24
N PRO A 691 40.07 -20.77 24.87
CA PRO A 691 39.95 -20.63 26.32
C PRO A 691 38.50 -20.84 26.79
N LEU A 692 38.35 -21.58 27.90
CA LEU A 692 37.08 -21.77 28.60
C LEU A 692 37.05 -20.88 29.85
N VAL A 693 36.00 -20.07 29.97
CA VAL A 693 35.68 -19.31 31.17
C VAL A 693 34.42 -19.90 31.78
N ILE A 694 34.51 -20.29 33.05
CA ILE A 694 33.38 -20.79 33.83
C ILE A 694 32.96 -19.67 34.78
N ILE A 695 31.71 -19.22 34.68
CA ILE A 695 31.12 -18.21 35.55
C ILE A 695 30.18 -18.92 36.51
N GLU A 696 30.54 -18.93 37.78
CA GLU A 696 29.67 -19.46 38.84
C GLU A 696 28.52 -18.46 39.08
N SER A 697 27.28 -18.95 39.03
CA SER A 697 26.08 -18.13 39.22
C SER A 697 25.26 -18.60 40.42
N PRO A 698 25.51 -18.09 41.64
CA PRO A 698 24.90 -18.58 42.89
C PRO A 698 23.36 -18.55 42.92
N TYR A 699 22.74 -17.75 42.03
CA TYR A 699 21.29 -17.55 41.95
C TYR A 699 20.65 -18.22 40.72
N ARG A 700 21.35 -19.13 40.04
CA ARG A 700 20.86 -19.84 38.84
C ARG A 700 20.40 -18.91 37.71
N SER A 701 20.95 -17.69 37.67
CA SER A 701 20.69 -16.74 36.59
C SER A 701 21.72 -16.94 35.50
N LEU A 702 21.29 -17.18 34.26
CA LEU A 702 22.19 -17.35 33.11
C LEU A 702 22.44 -16.02 32.39
N VAL A 703 21.42 -15.17 32.27
CA VAL A 703 21.48 -13.96 31.42
C VAL A 703 22.25 -12.85 32.11
N THR A 704 21.98 -12.57 33.39
CA THR A 704 22.59 -11.45 34.10
C THR A 704 24.12 -11.59 34.25
N PRO A 705 24.66 -12.75 34.67
CA PRO A 705 26.11 -12.92 34.76
C PRO A 705 26.80 -12.91 33.39
N LEU A 706 26.14 -13.44 32.35
CA LEU A 706 26.64 -13.35 30.99
C LEU A 706 26.79 -11.89 30.55
N LEU A 707 25.76 -11.07 30.76
CA LEU A 707 25.81 -9.64 30.42
C LEU A 707 26.91 -8.91 31.19
N ALA A 708 27.03 -9.14 32.50
CA ALA A 708 28.07 -8.54 33.33
C ALA A 708 29.49 -8.92 32.84
N TYR A 709 29.68 -10.18 32.43
CA TYR A 709 30.93 -10.62 31.83
C TYR A 709 31.21 -9.96 30.49
N LEU A 710 30.19 -9.88 29.61
CA LEU A 710 30.31 -9.21 28.32
C LEU A 710 30.68 -7.73 28.49
N ASP A 711 30.09 -7.03 29.47
CA ASP A 711 30.42 -5.63 29.77
C ASP A 711 31.87 -5.46 30.24
N GLU A 712 32.43 -6.44 30.95
CA GLU A 712 33.83 -6.37 31.36
C GLU A 712 34.80 -6.65 30.21
N ILE A 713 34.44 -7.55 29.28
CA ILE A 713 35.21 -7.79 28.05
C ILE A 713 35.18 -6.55 27.14
N ASP A 714 34.02 -5.90 27.02
CA ASP A 714 33.83 -4.70 26.21
C ASP A 714 34.70 -3.53 26.72
N LYS A 715 34.85 -3.37 28.04
CA LYS A 715 35.77 -2.37 28.64
C LYS A 715 37.24 -2.64 28.32
N GLN A 716 37.63 -3.92 28.18
CA GLN A 716 39.01 -4.28 27.86
C GLN A 716 39.35 -4.01 26.40
N ARG A 717 38.35 -4.09 25.50
CA ARG A 717 38.51 -3.87 24.06
C ARG A 717 37.35 -3.04 23.48
N PRO A 718 37.31 -1.73 23.78
CA PRO A 718 36.22 -0.86 23.36
C PRO A 718 36.13 -0.66 21.84
N ASP A 719 37.21 -0.91 21.11
CA ASP A 719 37.28 -0.77 19.65
C ASP A 719 36.91 -2.09 18.90
N ASP A 720 36.80 -3.21 19.61
CA ASP A 720 36.43 -4.50 19.01
C ASP A 720 34.90 -4.64 18.93
N THR A 721 34.40 -5.16 17.80
CA THR A 721 33.00 -5.57 17.67
C THR A 721 32.77 -6.89 18.41
N LEU A 722 32.09 -6.80 19.56
CA LEU A 722 31.72 -7.96 20.37
C LEU A 722 30.68 -8.83 19.65
N THR A 723 31.04 -10.08 19.35
CA THR A 723 30.17 -11.02 18.64
C THR A 723 29.82 -12.20 19.54
N VAL A 724 28.55 -12.34 19.90
CA VAL A 724 28.06 -13.48 20.69
C VAL A 724 27.48 -14.53 19.76
N VAL A 725 28.08 -15.72 19.73
CA VAL A 725 27.64 -16.83 18.87
C VAL A 725 26.84 -17.82 19.71
N LEU A 726 25.53 -17.91 19.44
CA LEU A 726 24.59 -18.74 20.18
C LEU A 726 24.34 -20.07 19.44
N PRO A 727 24.61 -21.23 20.07
CA PRO A 727 24.15 -22.51 19.55
C PRO A 727 22.62 -22.60 19.65
N GLU A 728 21.92 -22.80 18.55
CA GLU A 728 20.46 -22.94 18.53
C GLU A 728 20.03 -24.33 18.07
N TYR A 729 19.15 -24.95 18.85
CA TYR A 729 18.49 -26.19 18.47
C TYR A 729 17.23 -25.86 17.67
N VAL A 730 17.18 -26.31 16.42
CA VAL A 730 15.98 -26.17 15.58
C VAL A 730 15.23 -27.51 15.55
N PRO A 731 14.16 -27.66 16.35
CA PRO A 731 13.41 -28.89 16.42
C PRO A 731 12.64 -29.19 15.13
N ARG A 732 12.13 -30.42 15.02
CA ARG A 732 11.44 -30.90 13.81
C ARG A 732 10.03 -30.33 13.70
N HIS A 733 9.34 -30.15 14.82
CA HIS A 733 7.98 -29.62 14.87
C HIS A 733 7.91 -28.28 15.61
N TRP A 734 7.00 -27.40 15.20
CA TRP A 734 6.86 -26.06 15.79
C TRP A 734 6.50 -26.08 17.30
N TRP A 735 5.80 -27.12 17.76
CA TRP A 735 5.42 -27.26 19.18
C TRP A 735 6.61 -27.68 20.07
N GLU A 736 7.59 -28.42 19.53
CA GLU A 736 8.84 -28.76 20.23
C GLU A 736 9.70 -27.51 20.48
N GLN A 737 9.50 -26.44 19.70
CA GLN A 737 10.21 -25.17 19.84
C GLN A 737 9.84 -24.43 21.13
N ILE A 738 8.61 -24.63 21.63
CA ILE A 738 8.17 -24.08 22.91
C ILE A 738 8.91 -24.77 24.08
N LEU A 739 9.28 -26.05 23.91
CA LEU A 739 9.86 -26.88 24.96
C LEU A 739 11.40 -26.76 25.07
N HIS A 740 12.11 -26.54 23.97
CA HIS A 740 13.58 -26.72 23.94
C HIS A 740 14.44 -25.48 23.64
N ASN A 741 13.87 -24.33 23.22
CA ASN A 741 14.66 -23.18 22.76
C ASN A 741 14.41 -21.86 23.53
N GLN A 742 13.99 -21.92 24.80
CA GLN A 742 13.68 -20.72 25.57
C GLN A 742 14.93 -19.95 26.05
N THR A 743 16.04 -20.62 26.34
CA THR A 743 17.25 -19.98 26.88
C THR A 743 17.96 -19.10 25.86
N ALA A 744 18.17 -19.59 24.63
CA ALA A 744 18.78 -18.80 23.56
C ALA A 744 17.90 -17.60 23.17
N LEU A 745 16.57 -17.76 23.16
CA LEU A 745 15.63 -16.67 22.92
C LEU A 745 15.74 -15.58 24.00
N ARG A 746 15.86 -15.96 25.28
CA ARG A 746 16.04 -15.02 26.41
C ARG A 746 17.37 -14.27 26.31
N ILE A 747 18.47 -14.96 26.01
CA ILE A 747 19.80 -14.34 25.82
C ILE A 747 19.75 -13.38 24.63
N LYS A 748 19.17 -13.78 23.49
CA LYS A 748 19.05 -12.95 22.30
C LYS A 748 18.19 -11.71 22.53
N ALA A 749 17.07 -11.85 23.24
CA ALA A 749 16.22 -10.72 23.62
C ALA A 749 16.97 -9.73 24.52
N ALA A 750 17.78 -10.21 25.46
CA ALA A 750 18.59 -9.36 26.32
C ALA A 750 19.72 -8.65 25.56
N LEU A 751 20.42 -9.36 24.67
CA LEU A 751 21.52 -8.82 23.86
C LEU A 751 21.05 -7.85 22.77
N LEU A 752 19.81 -7.98 22.28
CA LEU A 752 19.25 -7.08 21.25
C LEU A 752 19.24 -5.61 21.68
N PHE A 753 19.10 -5.35 22.98
CA PHE A 753 19.07 -4.00 23.54
C PHE A 753 20.46 -3.53 24.02
N ARG A 754 21.51 -4.35 23.88
CA ARG A 754 22.89 -3.99 24.22
C ARG A 754 23.57 -3.33 23.01
N PRO A 755 24.08 -2.09 23.12
CA PRO A 755 24.79 -1.43 22.02
C PRO A 755 26.08 -2.19 21.66
N GLY A 756 26.55 -2.02 20.41
CA GLY A 756 27.84 -2.57 19.96
C GLY A 756 27.96 -4.09 19.89
N THR A 757 26.86 -4.84 20.09
CA THR A 757 26.90 -6.31 20.18
C THR A 757 26.26 -6.97 18.97
N VAL A 758 27.01 -7.84 18.29
CA VAL A 758 26.51 -8.66 17.18
C VAL A 758 26.12 -10.03 17.73
N VAL A 759 24.88 -10.45 17.49
CA VAL A 759 24.42 -11.79 17.90
C VAL A 759 24.28 -12.68 16.67
N THR A 760 25.00 -13.80 16.67
CA THR A 760 24.95 -14.78 15.58
C THR A 760 24.38 -16.11 16.06
N SER A 761 23.30 -16.57 15.43
CA SER A 761 22.71 -17.87 15.73
C SER A 761 23.31 -18.95 14.84
N VAL A 762 23.78 -20.06 15.41
CA VAL A 762 24.23 -21.26 14.68
C VAL A 762 23.15 -22.33 14.81
N PRO A 763 22.24 -22.46 13.84
CA PRO A 763 21.15 -23.43 13.91
C PRO A 763 21.67 -24.84 13.64
N TYR A 764 21.32 -25.78 14.51
CA TYR A 764 21.55 -27.20 14.31
C TYR A 764 20.22 -27.92 14.03
N HIS A 765 20.09 -28.49 12.83
CA HIS A 765 18.96 -29.31 12.42
C HIS A 765 19.28 -30.78 12.66
N LEU A 766 18.37 -31.53 13.30
CA LEU A 766 18.51 -32.98 13.41
C LEU A 766 18.31 -33.64 12.04
N GLU A 767 19.38 -34.22 11.49
CA GLU A 767 19.30 -35.04 10.28
C GLU A 767 18.65 -36.40 10.58
N ARG A 768 17.82 -36.86 9.63
CA ARG A 768 17.24 -38.21 9.62
C ARG A 768 18.36 -39.21 9.50
N ASN A 769 18.59 -40.04 10.53
CA ASN A 769 19.37 -41.25 10.36
C ASN A 769 18.48 -42.29 9.64
N ASP A 770 18.31 -42.10 8.34
CA ASP A 770 17.77 -43.16 7.49
C ASP A 770 18.84 -44.22 7.33
N GLY A 771 18.64 -45.38 7.96
CA GLY A 771 19.45 -46.55 7.73
C GLY A 771 19.32 -47.06 6.30
N SER A 772 20.06 -46.45 5.36
CA SER A 772 20.30 -47.00 4.03
C SER A 772 21.77 -47.41 3.91
N PRO A 773 22.10 -48.72 3.86
CA PRO A 773 23.44 -49.18 3.54
C PRO A 773 23.66 -49.10 2.02
N SER A 774 24.38 -48.09 1.54
CA SER A 774 24.77 -47.97 0.11
C SER A 774 25.76 -46.80 -0.07
N GLY A 775 26.97 -46.92 -0.63
CA GLY A 775 27.64 -48.09 -1.21
C GLY A 775 29.14 -47.81 -1.37
N LEU A 776 29.95 -48.74 -0.88
CA LEU A 776 31.32 -48.98 -1.33
C LEU A 776 31.23 -50.09 -2.39
N THR A 777 31.07 -49.73 -3.66
CA THR A 777 31.33 -50.64 -4.79
C THR A 777 31.60 -49.82 -6.04
N GLY A 778 32.82 -49.90 -6.58
CA GLY A 778 33.15 -49.26 -7.85
C GLY A 778 34.62 -49.03 -8.18
N VAL A 779 35.57 -49.78 -7.62
CA VAL A 779 36.90 -49.94 -8.24
C VAL A 779 36.88 -51.28 -8.96
N ASN A 780 36.71 -51.27 -10.28
CA ASN A 780 36.94 -52.44 -11.11
C ASN A 780 38.30 -52.28 -11.80
N ARG A 781 39.21 -53.20 -11.47
CA ARG A 781 40.54 -53.37 -12.09
C ARG A 781 40.43 -54.50 -13.11
N ARG A 782 41.13 -54.35 -14.24
CA ARG A 782 41.44 -55.30 -15.34
C ARG A 782 40.47 -55.27 -16.53
N LEU A 783 40.82 -54.54 -17.59
CA LEU A 783 41.85 -54.87 -18.59
C LEU A 783 42.63 -53.61 -18.96
#